data_AF-A0A2V2SBF4-F1
#
_entry.id   AF-A0A2V2SBF4-F1
#
_cell.length_a   1.000
_cell.length_b   1.000
_cell.length_c   1.000
_cell.angle_alpha   90.00
_cell.angle_beta   90.00
_cell.angle_gamma   90.00
#
_symmetry.space_group_name_H-M   'P 1'
#
loop_
_entity.id
_entity.type
_entity.pdbx_description
1 polymer ?
#
loop_
_entity_poly.entity_id
_entity_poly.type
_entity_poly.pdbx_seq_one_letter_code
_entity_poly.pdbx_strand_id
1 'polypeptide(L)'
;MANLRQKLPVSYLLFTTRGRISRSTYWHASILIWCSFYILYYALNGAIGPWATWVVYPPFFWSAFVLSSKRLHDVGKSGWWLALFLLPVLGPIYLVWQLLFRRGTRKRNRYGYSLEAKIDYLKNDNGLPDEQTGGRKWIINDITQLNPVVVREIARPKTVEQLQGIVRTTSGPISVGGGRFSMGGQTVSRDSLHVDMRELNQVLDFSKEQKWIRVQAGIRWCDIQRYIDRHNLSVKVMQTYANFTVGGALSVNAHGRYMGLGPAILSVRWIRVVLPDGSLVQASKTQNSEIFFGAIGGYNGIGIIVEAELDLADNVPVKRVHKKIDRSEYLKLFKETVRGRNEPVFHNADIYPPDFERMRSVTWEQTGEKPTVKTRLMPLREWYPINRYFLWSFSETPFGKWRREYLIEPLLYFRRRVHWRNYEAGYDVAELEPQSRQDSTYVLLEYFVPIERFEEFARASAEVFIRHRVNVLNISVRHSVADPGSYLAWAREEVFAFVVYYKQLSTAVERNRVAVWTRELVDAVISLGGAYYLPYQPHATPEQFHRAYPNAKKLFDLKARLDPDFKLRNVIWDTYYKPPPQKPMNETSSEFKAVFSNPQWRDGFYRFLQVVFHLYPEDKFHHLIAEVSEAKSTDQEIYNEVQRRLKEIKPFLSELTYALPALKKQKREMTRETLELLGDKRIINGYVEIGSTGRYISNLRKHLQVGGEIFIINDVAPNNSVGEIFERGQLAALGRFIDLADYQPIAPAIIPDGSIDLVTIFIGFHHCPVDKLPGFIKSLHRILRPGGSLILRDHNVRSAEMATFVSLVHTVFNLGLNVPWEKNQSEFRSFKSIDDWSRLVCEIGFSDSGKRLFQDKDPSDNALVRLVKQ
;
A
#
# COMPACT_ATOMS: atom_id res chain seq x y z
N MET A 1 30.89 -11.67 41.12
CA MET A 1 29.71 -10.80 40.96
C MET A 1 29.62 -10.23 39.54
N ALA A 2 29.27 -11.04 38.52
CA ALA A 2 29.40 -10.64 37.10
C ALA A 2 28.14 -10.86 36.23
N ASN A 3 26.95 -11.01 36.80
CA ASN A 3 25.74 -11.39 36.03
C ASN A 3 24.49 -10.51 36.30
N LEU A 4 24.69 -9.19 36.40
CA LEU A 4 23.63 -8.20 36.66
C LEU A 4 23.24 -7.36 35.42
N ARG A 5 23.55 -7.82 34.20
CA ARG A 5 23.47 -7.02 32.95
C ARG A 5 22.17 -7.10 32.13
N GLN A 6 21.06 -7.54 32.70
CA GLN A 6 19.72 -7.25 32.16
C GLN A 6 18.79 -6.87 33.31
N LYS A 7 18.81 -5.60 33.72
CA LYS A 7 17.83 -5.08 34.69
C LYS A 7 16.49 -4.97 33.97
N LEU A 8 15.56 -5.85 34.33
CA LEU A 8 14.15 -5.71 33.98
C LEU A 8 13.66 -4.31 34.40
N PRO A 9 12.80 -3.65 33.61
CA PRO A 9 12.21 -2.38 33.99
C PRO A 9 11.56 -2.48 35.38
N VAL A 10 11.72 -1.44 36.21
CA VAL A 10 11.04 -1.36 37.53
C VAL A 10 9.53 -1.46 37.35
N SER A 11 9.00 -0.90 36.25
CA SER A 11 7.60 -1.04 35.84
C SER A 11 7.18 -2.50 35.67
N TYR A 12 8.02 -3.30 34.99
CA TYR A 12 7.81 -4.74 34.84
C TYR A 12 7.88 -5.46 36.19
N LEU A 13 8.80 -5.09 37.08
CA LEU A 13 8.98 -5.75 38.37
C LEU A 13 7.85 -5.46 39.36
N LEU A 14 7.30 -4.25 39.38
CA LEU A 14 6.40 -3.81 40.45
C LEU A 14 4.93 -3.68 40.03
N PHE A 15 4.60 -3.56 38.73
CA PHE A 15 3.24 -3.20 38.31
C PHE A 15 2.53 -4.24 37.41
N THR A 16 3.20 -5.32 37.01
CA THR A 16 2.59 -6.40 36.22
C THR A 16 2.79 -7.75 36.87
N THR A 17 1.70 -8.50 37.06
CA THR A 17 1.74 -9.90 37.51
C THR A 17 2.15 -10.87 36.40
N ARG A 18 2.15 -10.43 35.13
CA ARG A 18 2.45 -11.28 33.97
C ARG A 18 3.96 -11.56 33.85
N GLY A 19 4.28 -12.74 33.34
CA GLY A 19 5.65 -13.18 33.11
C GLY A 19 6.26 -13.91 34.31
N ARG A 20 7.58 -14.10 34.23
CA ARG A 20 8.37 -14.92 35.15
C ARG A 20 9.57 -14.13 35.65
N ILE A 21 9.99 -14.38 36.88
CA ILE A 21 11.26 -13.86 37.43
C ILE A 21 12.08 -15.00 38.02
N SER A 22 13.39 -14.94 37.84
CA SER A 22 14.30 -15.94 38.39
C SER A 22 14.32 -15.85 39.92
N ARG A 23 14.76 -16.94 40.58
CA ARG A 23 15.01 -16.96 42.02
C ARG A 23 15.95 -15.83 42.46
N SER A 24 17.03 -15.60 41.70
CA SER A 24 17.98 -14.52 42.00
C SER A 24 17.29 -13.16 41.93
N THR A 25 16.55 -12.89 40.86
CA THR A 25 15.81 -11.62 40.68
C THR A 25 14.80 -11.39 41.81
N TYR A 26 14.09 -12.43 42.24
CA TYR A 26 13.15 -12.35 43.36
C TYR A 26 13.85 -11.95 44.65
N TRP A 27 14.99 -12.58 44.99
CA TRP A 27 15.76 -12.21 46.19
C TRP A 27 16.17 -10.74 46.20
N HIS A 28 16.79 -10.26 45.12
CA HIS A 28 17.25 -8.87 45.05
C HIS A 28 16.09 -7.86 45.11
N ALA A 29 14.99 -8.14 44.41
CA ALA A 29 13.84 -7.26 44.39
C ALA A 29 13.07 -7.25 45.72
N SER A 30 12.92 -8.42 46.36
CA SER A 30 12.30 -8.53 47.68
C SER A 30 13.11 -7.80 48.74
N ILE A 31 14.44 -7.96 48.78
CA ILE A 31 15.31 -7.21 49.70
C ILE A 31 15.14 -5.71 49.50
N LEU A 32 15.17 -5.23 48.25
CA LEU A 32 14.98 -3.81 47.95
C LEU A 32 13.63 -3.28 48.44
N ILE A 33 12.54 -4.03 48.21
CA ILE A 33 11.19 -3.64 48.64
C ILE A 33 11.08 -3.62 50.16
N TRP A 34 11.60 -4.63 50.85
CA TRP A 34 11.58 -4.70 52.32
C TRP A 34 12.41 -3.56 52.93
N CYS A 35 13.61 -3.29 52.41
CA CYS A 35 14.42 -2.15 52.86
C CYS A 35 13.72 -0.81 52.60
N SER A 36 13.12 -0.63 51.42
CA SER A 36 12.41 0.60 51.06
C SER A 36 11.19 0.82 51.95
N PHE A 37 10.42 -0.24 52.23
CA PHE A 37 9.29 -0.20 53.15
C PHE A 37 9.75 0.17 54.57
N TYR A 38 10.79 -0.50 55.08
CA TYR A 38 11.31 -0.23 56.42
C TYR A 38 11.79 1.22 56.55
N ILE A 39 12.60 1.71 55.61
CA ILE A 39 13.10 3.09 55.63
C ILE A 39 11.93 4.09 55.59
N LEU A 40 10.97 3.90 54.68
CA LEU A 40 9.86 4.84 54.53
C LEU A 40 8.88 4.78 55.72
N TYR A 41 8.67 3.59 56.29
CA TYR A 41 7.87 3.38 57.50
C TYR A 41 8.46 4.17 58.67
N TYR A 42 9.75 3.98 58.98
CA TYR A 42 10.38 4.67 60.11
C TYR A 42 10.52 6.18 59.86
N ALA A 43 10.78 6.60 58.62
CA ALA A 43 10.80 8.01 58.26
C ALA A 43 9.44 8.68 58.48
N LEU A 44 8.35 8.07 58.02
CA LEU A 44 6.99 8.62 58.20
C LEU A 44 6.53 8.56 59.65
N ASN A 45 6.82 7.46 60.35
CA ASN A 45 6.50 7.32 61.77
C ASN A 45 7.23 8.37 62.62
N GLY A 46 8.52 8.63 62.34
CA GLY A 46 9.32 9.62 63.05
C GLY A 46 9.00 11.07 62.68
N ALA A 47 8.65 11.35 61.42
CA ALA A 47 8.43 12.72 60.94
C ALA A 47 6.98 13.21 61.11
N ILE A 48 5.99 12.33 60.99
CA ILE A 48 4.57 12.71 60.95
C ILE A 48 3.76 11.96 62.03
N GLY A 49 4.12 10.71 62.31
CA GLY A 49 3.49 9.86 63.32
C GLY A 49 2.91 8.56 62.74
N PRO A 50 2.39 7.66 63.60
CA PRO A 50 2.01 6.31 63.21
C PRO A 50 0.97 6.23 62.10
N TRP A 51 0.02 7.16 62.06
CA TRP A 51 -1.05 7.17 61.07
C TRP A 51 -0.55 7.47 59.64
N ALA A 52 0.58 8.18 59.47
CA ALA A 52 1.12 8.45 58.14
C ALA A 52 1.72 7.20 57.48
N THR A 53 2.07 6.19 58.28
CA THR A 53 2.64 4.92 57.78
C THR A 53 1.64 4.11 56.95
N TRP A 54 0.32 4.34 57.10
CA TRP A 54 -0.70 3.64 56.32
C TRP A 54 -0.51 3.79 54.80
N VAL A 55 0.08 4.89 54.33
CA VAL A 55 0.36 5.16 52.90
C VAL A 55 1.36 4.14 52.31
N VAL A 56 2.26 3.56 53.10
CA VAL A 56 3.32 2.67 52.58
C VAL A 56 2.88 1.22 52.41
N TYR A 57 1.80 0.81 53.07
CA TYR A 57 1.33 -0.57 53.02
C TYR A 57 0.73 -0.97 51.66
N PRO A 58 -0.19 -0.20 51.02
CA PRO A 58 -0.73 -0.55 49.71
C PRO A 58 0.35 -0.79 48.63
N PRO A 59 1.33 0.11 48.40
CA PRO A 59 2.36 -0.12 47.39
C PRO A 59 3.30 -1.27 47.75
N PHE A 60 3.56 -1.50 49.05
CA PHE A 60 4.36 -2.63 49.51
C PHE A 60 3.66 -3.97 49.23
N PHE A 61 2.41 -4.14 49.68
CA PHE A 61 1.66 -5.38 49.46
C PHE A 61 1.42 -5.66 47.99
N TRP A 62 1.12 -4.63 47.20
CA TRP A 62 1.01 -4.76 45.74
C TRP A 62 2.31 -5.27 45.11
N SER A 63 3.44 -4.63 45.45
CA SER A 63 4.75 -5.01 44.92
C SER A 63 5.16 -6.42 45.32
N ALA A 64 4.91 -6.79 46.59
CA ALA A 64 5.16 -8.13 47.12
C ALA A 64 4.29 -9.19 46.44
N PHE A 65 3.00 -8.91 46.23
CA PHE A 65 2.07 -9.78 45.50
C PHE A 65 2.50 -9.98 44.05
N VAL A 66 2.86 -8.90 43.37
CA VAL A 66 3.29 -8.91 41.97
C VAL A 66 4.59 -9.71 41.79
N LEU A 67 5.60 -9.50 42.63
CA LEU A 67 6.84 -10.28 42.60
C LEU A 67 6.59 -11.76 42.90
N SER A 68 5.86 -12.05 43.96
CA SER A 68 5.62 -13.42 44.40
C SER A 68 4.77 -14.20 43.39
N SER A 69 3.83 -13.53 42.73
CA SER A 69 3.07 -14.11 41.60
C SER A 69 3.97 -14.48 40.43
N LYS A 70 4.86 -13.58 39.98
CA LYS A 70 5.82 -13.89 38.89
C LYS A 70 6.85 -14.95 39.29
N ARG A 71 7.16 -15.05 40.58
CA ARG A 71 8.04 -16.09 41.11
C ARG A 71 7.33 -17.45 41.13
N LEU A 72 6.06 -17.50 41.52
CA LEU A 72 5.23 -18.71 41.41
C LEU A 72 5.03 -19.15 39.95
N HIS A 73 4.86 -18.18 39.04
CA HIS A 73 4.82 -18.44 37.61
C HIS A 73 6.08 -19.15 37.11
N ASP A 74 7.26 -18.81 37.66
CA ASP A 74 8.52 -19.43 37.28
C ASP A 74 8.63 -20.92 37.65
N VAL A 75 7.88 -21.35 38.67
CA VAL A 75 7.74 -22.75 39.10
C VAL A 75 6.42 -23.41 38.62
N GLY A 76 5.70 -22.76 37.69
CA GLY A 76 4.51 -23.31 37.03
C GLY A 76 3.19 -23.17 37.80
N LYS A 77 3.16 -22.35 38.86
CA LYS A 77 1.99 -22.11 39.73
C LYS A 77 1.37 -20.74 39.47
N SER A 78 0.06 -20.59 39.60
CA SER A 78 -0.62 -19.28 39.49
C SER A 78 -0.36 -18.41 40.71
N GLY A 79 -0.54 -17.09 40.57
CA GLY A 79 -0.55 -16.17 41.72
C GLY A 79 -1.56 -16.53 42.81
N TRP A 80 -2.67 -17.21 42.47
CA TRP A 80 -3.66 -17.73 43.42
C TRP A 80 -3.07 -18.69 44.48
N TRP A 81 -1.91 -19.30 44.22
CA TRP A 81 -1.23 -20.10 45.24
C TRP A 81 -0.81 -19.28 46.46
N LEU A 82 -0.72 -17.95 46.35
CA LEU A 82 -0.51 -17.07 47.51
C LEU A 82 -1.65 -17.11 48.53
N ALA A 83 -2.85 -17.55 48.14
CA ALA A 83 -3.96 -17.78 49.07
C ALA A 83 -3.65 -18.87 50.12
N LEU A 84 -2.63 -19.71 49.89
CA LEU A 84 -2.15 -20.63 50.91
C LEU A 84 -1.65 -19.91 52.16
N PHE A 85 -1.33 -18.61 52.10
CA PHE A 85 -1.00 -17.83 53.29
C PHE A 85 -2.15 -17.79 54.32
N LEU A 86 -3.40 -18.07 53.88
CA LEU A 86 -4.58 -18.19 54.74
C LEU A 86 -4.62 -19.51 55.55
N LEU A 87 -3.81 -20.52 55.17
CA LEU A 87 -3.66 -21.76 55.94
C LEU A 87 -2.53 -21.58 56.97
N PRO A 88 -2.82 -21.54 58.28
CA PRO A 88 -1.80 -21.31 59.30
C PRO A 88 -0.70 -22.37 59.23
N VAL A 89 0.54 -21.95 59.47
CA VAL A 89 1.75 -22.80 59.54
C VAL A 89 2.15 -23.45 58.21
N LEU A 90 1.36 -24.40 57.68
CA LEU A 90 1.72 -25.20 56.50
C LEU A 90 1.78 -24.37 55.21
N GLY A 91 0.86 -23.41 55.07
CA GLY A 91 0.78 -22.53 53.90
C GLY A 91 2.01 -21.63 53.73
N PRO A 92 2.38 -20.84 54.75
CA PRO A 92 3.61 -20.04 54.75
C PRO A 92 4.88 -20.87 54.50
N ILE A 93 5.04 -22.03 55.15
CA ILE A 93 6.21 -22.91 54.95
C ILE A 93 6.33 -23.34 53.48
N TYR A 94 5.21 -23.76 52.87
CA TYR A 94 5.18 -24.14 51.47
C TYR A 94 5.52 -22.98 50.53
N LEU A 95 4.94 -21.80 50.76
CA LEU A 95 5.19 -20.62 49.94
C LEU A 95 6.64 -20.16 50.05
N VAL A 96 7.22 -20.15 51.25
CA VAL A 96 8.64 -19.84 51.48
C VAL A 96 9.52 -20.79 50.66
N TRP A 97 9.25 -22.10 50.67
CA TRP A 97 9.98 -23.07 49.87
C TRP A 97 9.88 -22.80 48.36
N GLN A 98 8.67 -22.55 47.85
CA GLN A 98 8.43 -22.26 46.43
C GLN A 98 9.14 -20.96 45.98
N LEU A 99 9.02 -19.90 46.79
CA LEU A 99 9.49 -18.57 46.44
C LEU A 99 11.00 -18.44 46.59
N LEU A 100 11.58 -18.91 47.70
CA LEU A 100 12.98 -18.66 48.04
C LEU A 100 13.95 -19.75 47.58
N PHE A 101 13.51 -21.02 47.56
CA PHE A 101 14.44 -22.15 47.42
C PHE A 101 14.30 -22.90 46.09
N ARG A 102 13.08 -23.22 45.65
CA ARG A 102 12.82 -24.06 44.47
C ARG A 102 13.43 -23.47 43.19
N ARG A 103 14.07 -24.28 42.33
CA ARG A 103 14.54 -23.80 41.02
C ARG A 103 13.37 -23.59 40.05
N GLY A 104 13.48 -22.55 39.22
CA GLY A 104 12.55 -22.29 38.13
C GLY A 104 12.57 -23.37 37.04
N THR A 105 11.50 -23.46 36.27
CA THR A 105 11.42 -24.38 35.12
C THR A 105 12.24 -23.86 33.94
N ARG A 106 13.18 -24.62 33.37
CA ARG A 106 14.01 -24.12 32.25
C ARG A 106 13.23 -23.96 30.93
N LYS A 107 12.25 -24.83 30.70
CA LYS A 107 11.38 -24.82 29.51
C LYS A 107 10.23 -23.81 29.67
N ARG A 108 9.56 -23.46 28.57
CA ARG A 108 8.32 -22.67 28.60
C ARG A 108 7.28 -23.37 29.47
N ASN A 109 6.58 -22.60 30.29
CA ASN A 109 5.37 -23.04 30.98
C ASN A 109 4.20 -22.12 30.60
N ARG A 110 3.00 -22.36 31.15
CA ARG A 110 1.78 -21.57 30.87
C ARG A 110 1.91 -20.06 31.14
N TYR A 111 2.90 -19.65 31.93
CA TYR A 111 3.18 -18.24 32.26
C TYR A 111 4.33 -17.63 31.46
N GLY A 112 4.88 -18.36 30.47
CA GLY A 112 5.88 -17.85 29.53
C GLY A 112 7.21 -18.61 29.58
N TYR A 113 8.19 -18.09 28.83
CA TYR A 113 9.56 -18.59 28.83
C TYR A 113 10.29 -18.18 30.11
N SER A 114 11.24 -18.99 30.56
CA SER A 114 12.20 -18.53 31.56
C SER A 114 13.00 -17.37 30.96
N LEU A 115 13.43 -16.41 31.79
CA LEU A 115 14.31 -15.31 31.36
C LEU A 115 15.66 -15.82 30.81
N GLU A 116 16.01 -17.08 31.09
CA GLU A 116 17.23 -17.76 30.65
C GLU A 116 17.04 -18.59 29.37
N ALA A 117 15.81 -18.81 28.90
CA ALA A 117 15.58 -19.49 27.63
C ALA A 117 16.09 -18.60 26.48
N LYS A 118 16.66 -19.20 25.42
CA LYS A 118 16.79 -18.50 24.13
C LYS A 118 15.37 -18.14 23.68
N ILE A 119 14.95 -16.91 23.96
CA ILE A 119 13.62 -16.43 23.62
C ILE A 119 13.62 -16.21 22.11
N ASP A 120 13.04 -17.17 21.40
CA ASP A 120 12.68 -16.99 20.01
C ASP A 120 11.55 -15.95 19.90
N TYR A 121 11.81 -14.91 19.11
CA TYR A 121 10.96 -13.74 18.91
C TYR A 121 10.00 -13.89 17.73
N LEU A 122 10.19 -14.90 16.86
CA LEU A 122 9.32 -15.12 15.71
C LEU A 122 8.31 -16.24 16.04
N LYS A 123 7.06 -15.87 16.35
CA LYS A 123 5.93 -16.81 16.19
C LYS A 123 5.36 -16.61 14.81
N ASN A 124 6.05 -17.13 13.80
CA ASN A 124 5.38 -17.43 12.56
C ASN A 124 4.96 -18.89 12.63
N ASP A 125 3.68 -19.16 12.35
CA ASP A 125 3.11 -20.50 12.49
C ASP A 125 3.89 -21.54 11.68
N ASN A 126 3.72 -22.82 11.98
CA ASN A 126 4.39 -23.86 11.20
C ASN A 126 3.63 -24.17 9.89
N GLY A 127 2.80 -23.22 9.42
CA GLY A 127 1.65 -23.49 8.57
C GLY A 127 0.45 -24.00 9.38
N LEU A 128 -0.75 -23.71 8.90
CA LEU A 128 -2.00 -24.26 9.45
C LEU A 128 -2.42 -25.46 8.61
N PRO A 129 -2.95 -26.55 9.20
CA PRO A 129 -3.55 -27.62 8.42
C PRO A 129 -4.76 -27.07 7.66
N ASP A 130 -4.89 -27.41 6.38
CA ASP A 130 -6.05 -27.05 5.59
C ASP A 130 -7.23 -27.96 5.95
N GLU A 131 -8.21 -27.41 6.67
CA GLU A 131 -9.41 -28.12 7.14
C GLU A 131 -10.22 -28.70 5.97
N GLN A 132 -10.21 -28.07 4.79
CA GLN A 132 -10.93 -28.57 3.61
C GLN A 132 -10.34 -29.85 3.04
N THR A 133 -9.07 -30.14 3.35
CA THR A 133 -8.37 -31.36 2.91
C THR A 133 -8.28 -32.42 4.00
N GLY A 134 -8.93 -32.22 5.15
CA GLY A 134 -8.76 -33.08 6.33
C GLY A 134 -7.36 -33.02 6.91
N GLY A 135 -6.66 -31.88 6.77
CA GLY A 135 -5.30 -31.67 7.28
C GLY A 135 -4.18 -32.30 6.46
N ARG A 136 -4.45 -32.72 5.21
CA ARG A 136 -3.44 -33.30 4.30
C ARG A 136 -2.53 -32.25 3.66
N LYS A 137 -3.00 -31.00 3.53
CA LYS A 137 -2.22 -29.86 3.00
C LYS A 137 -2.03 -28.78 4.08
N TRP A 138 -1.10 -27.87 3.83
CA TRP A 138 -0.75 -26.79 4.76
C TRP A 138 -1.03 -25.42 4.14
N ILE A 139 -1.47 -24.47 4.95
CA ILE A 139 -1.63 -23.06 4.58
C ILE A 139 -0.43 -22.29 5.11
N ILE A 140 0.32 -21.66 4.21
CA ILE A 140 1.36 -20.69 4.53
C ILE A 140 0.83 -19.31 4.20
N ASN A 141 1.01 -18.37 5.12
CA ASN A 141 0.66 -16.98 4.90
C ASN A 141 1.85 -16.08 5.26
N ASP A 142 1.81 -14.86 4.76
CA ASP A 142 2.76 -13.82 5.09
C ASP A 142 2.29 -12.96 6.28
N ILE A 143 3.12 -12.03 6.73
CA ILE A 143 2.85 -11.23 7.93
C ILE A 143 1.58 -10.37 7.84
N THR A 144 1.11 -10.04 6.63
CA THR A 144 -0.13 -9.26 6.44
C THR A 144 -1.39 -10.09 6.60
N GLN A 145 -1.26 -11.41 6.43
CA GLN A 145 -2.36 -12.38 6.35
C GLN A 145 -3.23 -12.27 5.09
N LEU A 146 -2.87 -11.45 4.09
CA LEU A 146 -3.66 -11.25 2.87
C LEU A 146 -3.50 -12.37 1.83
N ASN A 147 -2.43 -13.16 1.94
CA ASN A 147 -2.02 -14.12 0.91
C ASN A 147 -1.92 -15.55 1.49
N PRO A 148 -3.02 -16.13 2.00
CA PRO A 148 -3.02 -17.53 2.42
C PRO A 148 -2.87 -18.42 1.19
N VAL A 149 -1.81 -19.24 1.15
CA VAL A 149 -1.54 -20.15 0.04
C VAL A 149 -1.41 -21.58 0.55
N VAL A 150 -2.15 -22.48 -0.09
CA VAL A 150 -2.09 -23.91 0.17
C VAL A 150 -0.84 -24.50 -0.50
N VAL A 151 0.01 -25.12 0.32
CA VAL A 151 1.24 -25.83 -0.08
C VAL A 151 1.06 -27.33 0.12
N ARG A 152 1.83 -28.11 -0.65
CA ARG A 152 1.80 -29.58 -0.56
C ARG A 152 2.41 -30.04 0.76
N GLU A 153 3.61 -29.58 1.04
CA GLU A 153 4.44 -30.02 2.17
C GLU A 153 5.33 -28.89 2.68
N ILE A 154 5.90 -29.07 3.88
CA ILE A 154 6.86 -28.15 4.48
C ILE A 154 8.12 -28.91 4.88
N ALA A 155 9.27 -28.50 4.35
CA ALA A 155 10.59 -29.04 4.71
C ALA A 155 11.40 -28.05 5.56
N ARG A 156 12.19 -28.58 6.51
CA ARG A 156 13.01 -27.78 7.45
C ARG A 156 14.45 -28.33 7.51
N PRO A 157 15.27 -28.10 6.48
CA PRO A 157 16.65 -28.58 6.47
C PRO A 157 17.45 -27.95 7.61
N LYS A 158 18.28 -28.77 8.28
CA LYS A 158 19.22 -28.33 9.32
C LYS A 158 20.65 -28.22 8.82
N THR A 159 20.94 -28.83 7.66
CA THR A 159 22.24 -28.76 6.99
C THR A 159 22.07 -28.46 5.50
N VAL A 160 23.14 -27.98 4.86
CA VAL A 160 23.11 -27.66 3.42
C VAL A 160 22.91 -28.93 2.60
N GLU A 161 23.49 -30.05 3.04
CA GLU A 161 23.39 -31.36 2.37
C GLU A 161 21.96 -31.88 2.38
N GLN A 162 21.23 -31.68 3.48
CA GLN A 162 19.80 -32.01 3.56
C GLN A 162 18.99 -31.18 2.55
N LEU A 163 19.27 -29.88 2.45
CA LEU A 163 18.62 -29.02 1.46
C LEU A 163 18.94 -29.45 0.04
N GLN A 164 20.20 -29.77 -0.28
CA GLN A 164 20.57 -30.28 -1.60
C GLN A 164 19.83 -31.59 -1.93
N GLY A 165 19.71 -32.50 -0.96
CA GLY A 165 18.92 -33.72 -1.10
C GLY A 165 17.45 -33.43 -1.41
N ILE A 166 16.82 -32.53 -0.65
CA ILE A 166 15.43 -32.09 -0.87
C ILE A 166 15.25 -31.49 -2.27
N VAL A 167 16.15 -30.61 -2.69
CA VAL A 167 16.09 -29.98 -4.01
C VAL A 167 16.21 -31.04 -5.10
N ARG A 168 17.14 -32.00 -5.00
CA ARG A 168 17.31 -33.07 -6.00
C ARG A 168 16.09 -33.98 -6.12
N THR A 169 15.50 -34.40 -5.01
CA THR A 169 14.43 -35.41 -4.99
C THR A 169 13.04 -34.86 -5.24
N THR A 170 12.83 -33.55 -5.03
CA THR A 170 11.50 -32.95 -5.23
C THR A 170 11.17 -32.83 -6.70
N SER A 171 10.13 -33.53 -7.15
CA SER A 171 9.46 -33.29 -8.43
C SER A 171 8.41 -32.17 -8.26
N GLY A 172 8.50 -31.10 -9.06
CA GLY A 172 7.56 -29.98 -9.04
C GLY A 172 8.00 -28.75 -8.24
N PRO A 173 7.09 -27.78 -8.04
CA PRO A 173 7.44 -26.45 -7.51
C PRO A 173 8.03 -26.47 -6.10
N ILE A 174 9.04 -25.65 -5.87
CA ILE A 174 9.64 -25.35 -4.57
C ILE A 174 9.50 -23.84 -4.31
N SER A 175 9.01 -23.50 -3.13
CA SER A 175 9.03 -22.13 -2.61
C SER A 175 9.89 -22.06 -1.35
N VAL A 176 10.49 -20.90 -1.08
CA VAL A 176 11.45 -20.74 0.03
C VAL A 176 11.01 -19.62 0.96
N GLY A 177 10.98 -19.92 2.26
CA GLY A 177 10.62 -19.00 3.32
C GLY A 177 11.70 -18.86 4.39
N GLY A 178 11.94 -17.63 4.82
CA GLY A 178 12.68 -17.32 6.04
C GLY A 178 11.74 -16.81 7.12
N GLY A 179 11.86 -15.53 7.48
CA GLY A 179 10.95 -14.88 8.44
C GLY A 179 9.50 -14.67 7.93
N ARG A 180 9.28 -14.76 6.61
CA ARG A 180 8.02 -14.45 5.89
C ARG A 180 7.44 -13.07 6.22
N PHE A 181 8.31 -12.05 6.23
CA PHE A 181 7.97 -10.64 6.44
C PHE A 181 7.67 -9.86 5.15
N SER A 182 7.81 -10.48 3.98
CA SER A 182 7.26 -9.94 2.74
C SER A 182 5.73 -9.80 2.87
N MET A 183 5.12 -8.93 2.06
CA MET A 183 3.71 -8.54 2.21
C MET A 183 2.92 -8.70 0.90
N GLY A 184 3.29 -9.68 0.08
CA GLY A 184 2.65 -9.93 -1.21
C GLY A 184 2.75 -11.37 -1.71
N GLY A 185 3.01 -12.36 -0.85
CA GLY A 185 3.11 -13.77 -1.25
C GLY A 185 4.47 -14.24 -1.81
N GLN A 186 5.55 -13.45 -1.69
CA GLN A 186 6.88 -13.75 -2.25
C GLN A 186 7.54 -15.02 -1.70
N THR A 187 7.08 -15.53 -0.56
CA THR A 187 7.68 -16.69 0.10
C THR A 187 7.01 -18.02 -0.24
N VAL A 188 5.95 -18.01 -1.05
CA VAL A 188 5.11 -19.18 -1.25
C VAL A 188 4.56 -19.26 -2.68
N SER A 189 4.33 -20.48 -3.16
CA SER A 189 3.58 -20.80 -4.38
C SER A 189 2.59 -21.92 -4.10
N ARG A 190 1.46 -21.92 -4.81
CA ARG A 190 0.43 -22.96 -4.68
C ARG A 190 1.02 -24.34 -5.02
N ASP A 191 0.61 -25.34 -4.24
CA ASP A 191 0.99 -26.76 -4.39
C ASP A 191 2.52 -27.02 -4.39
N SER A 192 3.31 -26.06 -3.90
CA SER A 192 4.76 -26.21 -3.79
C SER A 192 5.18 -27.02 -2.55
N LEU A 193 6.41 -27.53 -2.56
CA LEU A 193 7.14 -27.82 -1.33
C LEU A 193 7.65 -26.50 -0.75
N HIS A 194 7.23 -26.15 0.46
CA HIS A 194 7.73 -24.97 1.15
C HIS A 194 8.97 -25.30 1.99
N VAL A 195 10.12 -24.73 1.61
CA VAL A 195 11.38 -24.88 2.36
C VAL A 195 11.52 -23.74 3.35
N ASP A 196 11.50 -24.09 4.63
CA ASP A 196 11.71 -23.15 5.74
C ASP A 196 13.19 -23.17 6.15
N MET A 197 13.86 -22.04 5.90
CA MET A 197 15.30 -21.90 6.06
C MET A 197 15.74 -21.58 7.50
N ARG A 198 14.81 -21.39 8.44
CA ARG A 198 15.11 -20.81 9.77
C ARG A 198 16.01 -21.68 10.65
N GLU A 199 16.14 -22.97 10.36
CA GLU A 199 17.02 -23.89 11.09
C GLU A 199 18.49 -23.81 10.62
N LEU A 200 18.76 -23.26 9.43
CA LEU A 200 20.12 -22.96 8.93
C LEU A 200 20.60 -21.60 9.46
N ASN A 201 20.89 -21.50 10.76
CA ASN A 201 21.06 -20.22 11.45
C ASN A 201 22.38 -20.05 12.23
N GLN A 202 23.44 -20.77 11.85
CA GLN A 202 24.72 -20.71 12.54
C GLN A 202 25.61 -19.55 12.06
N VAL A 203 26.44 -19.02 12.98
CA VAL A 203 27.64 -18.26 12.63
C VAL A 203 28.73 -19.26 12.30
N LEU A 204 29.29 -19.18 11.10
CA LEU A 204 30.26 -20.13 10.58
C LEU A 204 31.69 -19.64 10.80
N ASP A 205 31.91 -18.33 10.68
CA ASP A 205 33.24 -17.72 10.83
C ASP A 205 33.13 -16.21 11.08
N PHE A 206 34.17 -15.58 11.62
CA PHE A 206 34.16 -14.18 12.02
C PHE A 206 35.58 -13.63 12.19
N SER A 207 35.85 -12.45 11.60
CA SER A 207 37.05 -11.66 11.87
C SER A 207 36.68 -10.29 12.40
N LYS A 208 37.16 -9.99 13.62
CA LYS A 208 37.01 -8.66 14.22
C LYS A 208 37.92 -7.66 13.52
N GLU A 209 39.16 -8.06 13.24
CA GLU A 209 40.23 -7.24 12.69
C GLU A 209 39.89 -6.80 11.27
N GLN A 210 39.40 -7.74 10.45
CA GLN A 210 39.00 -7.48 9.06
C GLN A 210 37.52 -7.08 8.92
N LYS A 211 36.79 -6.98 10.04
CA LYS A 211 35.38 -6.58 10.16
C LYS A 211 34.45 -7.33 9.20
N TRP A 212 34.44 -8.66 9.25
CA TRP A 212 33.48 -9.47 8.50
C TRP A 212 32.96 -10.65 9.31
N ILE A 213 31.79 -11.16 8.91
CA ILE A 213 31.17 -12.35 9.49
C ILE A 213 30.62 -13.25 8.39
N ARG A 214 30.82 -14.57 8.53
CA ARG A 214 30.23 -15.59 7.68
C ARG A 214 29.13 -16.33 8.44
N VAL A 215 27.96 -16.41 7.83
CA VAL A 215 26.77 -16.97 8.47
C VAL A 215 25.94 -17.81 7.51
N GLN A 216 25.15 -18.73 8.07
CA GLN A 216 24.08 -19.39 7.32
C GLN A 216 22.89 -18.45 7.10
N ALA A 217 22.22 -18.58 5.96
CA ALA A 217 21.21 -17.64 5.49
C ALA A 217 19.93 -17.58 6.33
N GLY A 218 19.63 -18.62 7.11
CA GLY A 218 18.50 -18.64 8.05
C GLY A 218 18.76 -17.85 9.34
N ILE A 219 20.00 -17.42 9.61
CA ILE A 219 20.30 -16.56 10.76
C ILE A 219 19.60 -15.22 10.60
N ARG A 220 19.32 -14.56 11.73
CA ARG A 220 18.62 -13.29 11.75
C ARG A 220 19.53 -12.16 12.19
N TRP A 221 19.21 -10.94 11.78
CA TRP A 221 20.07 -9.77 12.06
C TRP A 221 20.31 -9.52 13.55
N CYS A 222 19.30 -9.63 14.40
CA CYS A 222 19.52 -9.42 15.84
C CYS A 222 20.31 -10.55 16.53
N ASP A 223 20.35 -11.76 15.94
CA ASP A 223 21.23 -12.82 16.45
C ASP A 223 22.69 -12.51 16.07
N ILE A 224 22.93 -11.97 14.88
CA ILE A 224 24.23 -11.42 14.47
C ILE A 224 24.63 -10.27 15.41
N GLN A 225 23.76 -9.27 15.62
CA GLN A 225 24.03 -8.13 16.51
C GLN A 225 24.43 -8.59 17.92
N ARG A 226 23.71 -9.57 18.50
CA ARG A 226 24.06 -10.14 19.81
C ARG A 226 25.44 -10.80 19.83
N TYR A 227 25.85 -11.42 18.72
CA TYR A 227 27.17 -12.03 18.60
C TYR A 227 28.29 -10.98 18.49
N ILE A 228 28.11 -9.96 17.64
CA ILE A 228 29.16 -8.98 17.29
C ILE A 228 29.24 -7.79 18.25
N ASP A 229 28.19 -7.47 19.02
CA ASP A 229 28.16 -6.28 19.88
C ASP A 229 29.28 -6.23 20.92
N ARG A 230 29.66 -7.39 21.47
CA ARG A 230 30.78 -7.54 22.42
C ARG A 230 32.15 -7.20 21.82
N HIS A 231 32.24 -7.17 20.49
CA HIS A 231 33.43 -6.79 19.75
C HIS A 231 33.39 -5.33 19.27
N ASN A 232 32.40 -4.54 19.72
CA ASN A 232 32.13 -3.16 19.28
C ASN A 232 31.83 -3.04 17.78
N LEU A 233 31.23 -4.07 17.20
CA LEU A 233 30.84 -4.09 15.80
C LEU A 233 29.31 -4.11 15.64
N SER A 234 28.87 -3.73 14.45
CA SER A 234 27.47 -3.61 14.03
C SER A 234 27.30 -4.15 12.61
N VAL A 235 26.08 -4.55 12.27
CA VAL A 235 25.74 -4.89 10.87
C VAL A 235 25.90 -3.64 10.01
N LYS A 236 26.55 -3.76 8.86
CA LYS A 236 26.83 -2.62 7.98
C LYS A 236 25.58 -2.10 7.27
N VAL A 237 24.82 -3.00 6.64
CA VAL A 237 23.56 -2.68 5.93
C VAL A 237 22.49 -3.72 6.27
N MET A 238 21.29 -3.26 6.61
CA MET A 238 20.09 -4.07 6.84
C MET A 238 18.84 -3.18 6.86
N GLN A 239 17.65 -3.74 6.76
CA GLN A 239 16.41 -2.99 7.01
C GLN A 239 16.23 -2.63 8.50
N THR A 240 15.33 -1.66 8.78
CA THR A 240 15.10 -1.10 10.13
C THR A 240 14.86 -2.15 11.21
N TYR A 241 14.16 -3.24 10.88
CA TYR A 241 13.78 -4.28 11.84
C TYR A 241 14.76 -5.46 11.80
N ALA A 242 15.20 -5.91 12.98
CA ALA A 242 16.27 -6.89 13.11
C ALA A 242 15.80 -8.36 13.15
N ASN A 243 14.50 -8.60 13.00
CA ASN A 243 13.90 -9.94 13.07
C ASN A 243 14.08 -10.78 11.79
N PHE A 244 14.48 -10.16 10.68
CA PHE A 244 14.52 -10.79 9.37
C PHE A 244 15.71 -11.74 9.26
N THR A 245 15.55 -12.80 8.47
CA THR A 245 16.66 -13.68 8.11
C THR A 245 17.57 -13.03 7.08
N VAL A 246 18.86 -13.34 7.11
CA VAL A 246 19.85 -12.82 6.15
C VAL A 246 19.49 -13.22 4.73
N GLY A 247 19.16 -14.49 4.50
CA GLY A 247 18.74 -14.99 3.18
C GLY A 247 17.52 -14.25 2.66
N GLY A 248 16.49 -14.06 3.49
CA GLY A 248 15.31 -13.31 3.08
C GLY A 248 15.62 -11.86 2.73
N ALA A 249 16.48 -11.19 3.51
CA ALA A 249 16.92 -9.83 3.26
C ALA A 249 17.77 -9.71 1.98
N LEU A 250 18.64 -10.68 1.69
CA LEU A 250 19.44 -10.70 0.46
C LEU A 250 18.57 -11.03 -0.77
N SER A 251 17.62 -11.96 -0.67
CA SER A 251 16.74 -12.32 -1.80
C SER A 251 15.85 -11.16 -2.24
N VAL A 252 15.60 -10.17 -1.38
CA VAL A 252 14.90 -8.92 -1.73
C VAL A 252 15.84 -7.73 -1.92
N ASN A 253 17.15 -7.93 -1.74
CA ASN A 253 18.16 -6.86 -1.73
C ASN A 253 17.79 -5.69 -0.80
N ALA A 254 17.52 -6.03 0.47
CA ALA A 254 17.02 -5.11 1.49
C ALA A 254 17.90 -3.87 1.69
N HIS A 255 17.30 -2.77 2.11
CA HIS A 255 18.00 -1.55 2.48
C HIS A 255 17.46 -0.97 3.78
N GLY A 256 18.17 0.01 4.32
CA GLY A 256 17.87 0.64 5.59
C GLY A 256 17.83 2.17 5.49
N ARG A 257 18.23 2.82 6.57
CA ARG A 257 18.31 4.29 6.67
C ARG A 257 19.75 4.80 6.64
N TYR A 258 20.68 3.96 6.19
CA TYR A 258 22.10 4.20 6.37
C TYR A 258 22.62 5.22 5.36
N MET A 259 23.19 6.31 5.85
CA MET A 259 23.75 7.36 4.98
C MET A 259 25.05 6.90 4.31
N GLY A 260 25.22 7.27 3.04
CA GLY A 260 26.38 6.90 2.23
C GLY A 260 26.45 5.42 1.86
N LEU A 261 25.39 4.66 2.16
CA LEU A 261 25.26 3.24 1.85
C LEU A 261 24.03 3.03 0.95
N GLY A 262 23.81 1.79 0.53
CA GLY A 262 22.74 1.43 -0.40
C GLY A 262 22.13 0.08 -0.08
N PRO A 263 21.78 -0.73 -1.08
CA PRO A 263 21.19 -2.04 -0.84
C PRO A 263 22.17 -3.02 -0.18
N ALA A 264 21.64 -4.05 0.48
CA ALA A 264 22.41 -5.00 1.28
C ALA A 264 23.53 -5.68 0.47
N ILE A 265 23.33 -5.87 -0.85
CA ILE A 265 24.36 -6.41 -1.76
C ILE A 265 25.71 -5.70 -1.64
N LEU A 266 25.72 -4.40 -1.32
CA LEU A 266 26.95 -3.61 -1.19
C LEU A 266 27.79 -3.99 0.03
N SER A 267 27.20 -4.71 0.99
CA SER A 267 27.90 -5.26 2.16
C SER A 267 28.27 -6.74 2.03
N VAL A 268 27.90 -7.39 0.93
CA VAL A 268 28.16 -8.82 0.71
C VAL A 268 29.49 -9.00 -0.02
N ARG A 269 30.37 -9.83 0.55
CA ARG A 269 31.63 -10.24 -0.09
C ARG A 269 31.41 -11.39 -1.06
N TRP A 270 30.70 -12.43 -0.60
CA TRP A 270 30.28 -13.57 -1.41
C TRP A 270 29.10 -14.30 -0.76
N ILE A 271 28.45 -15.16 -1.54
CA ILE A 271 27.36 -16.06 -1.12
C ILE A 271 27.62 -17.49 -1.57
N ARG A 272 26.99 -18.46 -0.90
CA ARG A 272 26.80 -19.80 -1.44
C ARG A 272 25.32 -20.03 -1.77
N VAL A 273 25.08 -20.66 -2.90
CA VAL A 273 23.76 -20.86 -3.49
C VAL A 273 23.59 -22.33 -3.84
N VAL A 274 22.48 -22.94 -3.41
CA VAL A 274 22.01 -24.23 -3.92
C VAL A 274 21.18 -23.97 -5.18
N LEU A 275 21.63 -24.47 -6.32
CA LEU A 275 20.96 -24.33 -7.61
C LEU A 275 19.79 -25.32 -7.76
N PRO A 276 18.91 -25.18 -8.76
CA PRO A 276 17.72 -26.04 -8.96
C PRO A 276 18.03 -27.53 -9.18
N ASP A 277 19.22 -27.83 -9.68
CA ASP A 277 19.77 -29.19 -9.82
C ASP A 277 20.35 -29.75 -8.50
N GLY A 278 20.38 -28.93 -7.45
CA GLY A 278 20.94 -29.25 -6.14
C GLY A 278 22.46 -29.11 -6.05
N SER A 279 23.15 -28.60 -7.07
CA SER A 279 24.58 -28.25 -6.97
C SER A 279 24.78 -27.05 -6.04
N LEU A 280 25.94 -26.99 -5.37
CA LEU A 280 26.31 -25.90 -4.46
C LEU A 280 27.38 -25.05 -5.13
N VAL A 281 27.09 -23.76 -5.31
CA VAL A 281 27.98 -22.82 -6.00
C VAL A 281 28.31 -21.65 -5.08
N GLN A 282 29.59 -21.26 -5.03
CA GLN A 282 30.03 -20.01 -4.42
C GLN A 282 30.05 -18.90 -5.46
N ALA A 283 29.48 -17.75 -5.15
CA ALA A 283 29.38 -16.61 -6.05
C ALA A 283 29.77 -15.31 -5.36
N SER A 284 30.48 -14.45 -6.09
CA SER A 284 30.92 -13.11 -5.69
C SER A 284 30.82 -12.17 -6.89
N LYS A 285 31.20 -10.90 -6.72
CA LYS A 285 31.25 -9.93 -7.84
C LYS A 285 32.21 -10.37 -8.96
N THR A 286 33.22 -11.19 -8.66
CA THR A 286 34.28 -11.60 -9.60
C THR A 286 34.26 -13.10 -9.93
N GLN A 287 33.54 -13.92 -9.17
CA GLN A 287 33.43 -15.37 -9.37
C GLN A 287 31.95 -15.73 -9.50
N ASN A 288 31.54 -16.42 -10.58
CA ASN A 288 30.13 -16.74 -10.83
C ASN A 288 29.23 -15.49 -10.71
N SER A 289 29.67 -14.37 -11.29
CA SER A 289 29.09 -13.05 -11.08
C SER A 289 27.63 -12.97 -11.49
N GLU A 290 27.24 -13.68 -12.55
CA GLU A 290 25.83 -13.78 -12.97
C GLU A 290 24.94 -14.42 -11.89
N ILE A 291 25.44 -15.41 -11.14
CA ILE A 291 24.72 -16.01 -10.02
C ILE A 291 24.68 -15.04 -8.84
N PHE A 292 25.78 -14.32 -8.57
CA PHE A 292 25.80 -13.32 -7.49
C PHE A 292 24.75 -12.21 -7.71
N PHE A 293 24.78 -11.58 -8.88
CA PHE A 293 23.87 -10.49 -9.26
C PHE A 293 22.45 -10.95 -9.60
N GLY A 294 22.27 -12.22 -9.95
CA GLY A 294 20.96 -12.82 -10.19
C GLY A 294 20.29 -13.40 -8.95
N ALA A 295 21.05 -13.82 -7.93
CA ALA A 295 20.49 -14.41 -6.70
C ALA A 295 20.09 -13.33 -5.68
N ILE A 296 20.92 -12.31 -5.49
CA ILE A 296 20.64 -11.19 -4.59
C ILE A 296 19.65 -10.24 -5.28
N GLY A 297 18.50 -10.00 -4.66
CA GLY A 297 17.35 -9.35 -5.31
C GLY A 297 16.62 -10.24 -6.33
N GLY A 298 17.01 -11.52 -6.44
CA GLY A 298 16.41 -12.49 -7.36
C GLY A 298 15.27 -13.31 -6.76
N TYR A 299 14.77 -12.98 -5.57
CA TYR A 299 13.59 -13.62 -4.96
C TYR A 299 13.64 -15.16 -5.02
N ASN A 300 14.81 -15.76 -4.75
CA ASN A 300 15.09 -17.20 -4.78
C ASN A 300 14.80 -17.91 -6.12
N GLY A 301 14.70 -17.18 -7.24
CA GLY A 301 14.23 -17.75 -8.50
C GLY A 301 15.26 -18.51 -9.31
N ILE A 302 16.54 -18.27 -9.09
CA ILE A 302 17.63 -19.00 -9.77
C ILE A 302 18.37 -19.95 -8.84
N GLY A 303 18.09 -19.88 -7.52
CA GLY A 303 18.79 -20.66 -6.51
C GLY A 303 18.45 -20.19 -5.10
N ILE A 304 18.85 -20.99 -4.11
CA ILE A 304 18.59 -20.76 -2.69
C ILE A 304 19.89 -20.34 -2.00
N ILE A 305 19.96 -19.10 -1.51
CA ILE A 305 21.12 -18.62 -0.74
C ILE A 305 21.19 -19.38 0.59
N VAL A 306 22.30 -20.05 0.86
CA VAL A 306 22.52 -20.86 2.07
C VAL A 306 23.57 -20.29 3.02
N GLU A 307 24.54 -19.54 2.51
CA GLU A 307 25.56 -18.84 3.30
C GLU A 307 25.84 -17.46 2.71
N ALA A 308 26.26 -16.52 3.56
CA ALA A 308 26.74 -15.21 3.15
C ALA A 308 27.91 -14.75 4.04
N GLU A 309 28.91 -14.14 3.42
CA GLU A 309 29.96 -13.38 4.10
C GLU A 309 29.68 -11.88 3.97
N LEU A 310 29.57 -11.20 5.11
CA LEU A 310 29.11 -9.82 5.21
C LEU A 310 30.16 -8.94 5.88
N ASP A 311 30.36 -7.75 5.33
CA ASP A 311 31.09 -6.68 6.00
C ASP A 311 30.33 -6.18 7.23
N LEU A 312 31.10 -5.76 8.24
CA LEU A 312 30.63 -5.14 9.48
C LEU A 312 31.05 -3.67 9.55
N ALA A 313 30.37 -2.91 10.41
CA ALA A 313 30.68 -1.53 10.75
C ALA A 313 31.01 -1.40 12.24
N ASP A 314 31.59 -0.28 12.65
CA ASP A 314 31.79 0.00 14.07
C ASP A 314 30.47 0.31 14.78
N ASN A 315 30.28 -0.23 15.99
CA ASN A 315 29.15 0.12 16.83
C ASN A 315 29.48 1.39 17.62
N VAL A 316 29.07 2.54 17.08
CA VAL A 316 29.32 3.86 17.66
C VAL A 316 28.07 4.41 18.37
N PRO A 317 28.22 5.31 19.36
CA PRO A 317 27.10 6.10 19.87
C PRO A 317 26.58 7.06 18.80
N VAL A 318 25.26 7.17 18.71
CA VAL A 318 24.55 8.08 17.82
C VAL A 318 23.57 8.95 18.61
N LYS A 319 23.52 10.25 18.29
CA LYS A 319 22.56 11.23 18.84
C LYS A 319 21.49 11.56 17.82
N ARG A 320 20.26 11.79 18.29
CA ARG A 320 19.15 12.22 17.43
C ARG A 320 19.16 13.73 17.21
N VAL A 321 19.22 14.13 15.95
CA VAL A 321 18.93 15.48 15.45
C VAL A 321 17.64 15.41 14.66
N HIS A 322 16.75 16.39 14.82
CA HIS A 322 15.49 16.41 14.07
C HIS A 322 15.02 17.83 13.80
N LYS A 323 14.24 18.00 12.73
CA LYS A 323 13.63 19.27 12.34
C LYS A 323 12.29 19.01 11.67
N LYS A 324 11.26 19.77 12.06
CA LYS A 324 9.99 19.85 11.30
C LYS A 324 10.17 20.89 10.20
N ILE A 325 9.77 20.56 8.98
CA ILE A 325 9.99 21.39 7.79
C ILE A 325 8.84 21.20 6.79
N ASP A 326 8.64 22.16 5.91
CA ASP A 326 7.81 21.99 4.73
C ASP A 326 8.47 21.03 3.73
N ARG A 327 7.65 20.19 3.09
CA ARG A 327 8.10 19.14 2.19
C ARG A 327 8.92 19.70 1.03
N SER A 328 8.51 20.83 0.49
CA SER A 328 9.18 21.52 -0.63
C SER A 328 10.61 21.97 -0.29
N GLU A 329 10.95 22.16 0.98
CA GLU A 329 12.29 22.57 1.41
C GLU A 329 13.21 21.37 1.74
N TYR A 330 12.68 20.14 1.78
CA TYR A 330 13.43 18.98 2.28
C TYR A 330 14.67 18.66 1.44
N LEU A 331 14.55 18.68 0.11
CA LEU A 331 15.68 18.36 -0.78
C LEU A 331 16.87 19.31 -0.53
N LYS A 332 16.58 20.60 -0.33
CA LYS A 332 17.58 21.62 0.01
C LYS A 332 18.24 21.32 1.37
N LEU A 333 17.43 21.11 2.42
CA LEU A 333 17.93 20.75 3.74
C LEU A 333 18.81 19.49 3.69
N PHE A 334 18.37 18.45 2.98
CA PHE A 334 19.11 17.19 2.83
C PHE A 334 20.49 17.42 2.19
N LYS A 335 20.55 18.16 1.08
CA LYS A 335 21.81 18.50 0.40
C LYS A 335 22.77 19.31 1.28
N GLU A 336 22.25 20.25 2.06
CA GLU A 336 23.07 21.15 2.89
C GLU A 336 23.57 20.47 4.17
N THR A 337 22.74 19.63 4.79
CA THR A 337 22.94 19.17 6.19
C THR A 337 23.22 17.70 6.36
N VAL A 338 22.97 16.86 5.34
CA VAL A 338 23.03 15.40 5.48
C VAL A 338 23.93 14.78 4.41
N ARG A 339 23.64 15.04 3.13
CA ARG A 339 24.36 14.44 2.00
C ARG A 339 25.83 14.85 2.02
N GLY A 340 26.74 13.88 1.85
CA GLY A 340 28.19 14.12 1.79
C GLY A 340 28.87 14.42 3.12
N ARG A 341 28.15 14.38 4.26
CA ARG A 341 28.72 14.52 5.60
C ARG A 341 29.07 13.16 6.21
N ASN A 342 30.04 13.14 7.13
CA ASN A 342 30.53 11.91 7.77
C ASN A 342 29.81 11.58 9.09
N GLU A 343 29.23 12.59 9.74
CA GLU A 343 28.54 12.45 11.03
C GLU A 343 27.21 11.67 10.92
N PRO A 344 26.35 11.90 9.90
CA PRO A 344 25.11 11.15 9.76
C PRO A 344 25.35 9.64 9.57
N VAL A 345 24.85 8.83 10.51
CA VAL A 345 24.88 7.35 10.42
C VAL A 345 23.57 6.83 9.85
N PHE A 346 22.45 7.36 10.35
CA PHE A 346 21.12 7.08 9.84
C PHE A 346 20.38 8.36 9.49
N HIS A 347 19.58 8.34 8.45
CA HIS A 347 18.68 9.42 8.10
C HIS A 347 17.36 8.90 7.56
N ASN A 348 16.26 9.50 7.99
CA ASN A 348 14.98 9.41 7.33
C ASN A 348 14.21 10.71 7.53
N ALA A 349 13.21 10.93 6.68
CA ALA A 349 12.26 11.99 6.91
C ALA A 349 10.83 11.48 6.70
N ASP A 350 9.94 11.81 7.63
CA ASP A 350 8.59 11.28 7.65
C ASP A 350 7.58 12.35 7.21
N ILE A 351 6.89 12.13 6.09
CA ILE A 351 5.84 13.02 5.58
C ILE A 351 4.55 12.78 6.37
N TYR A 352 3.91 13.86 6.80
CA TYR A 352 2.67 13.81 7.58
C TYR A 352 1.43 13.74 6.67
N PRO A 353 0.60 12.70 6.78
CA PRO A 353 -0.76 12.73 6.24
C PRO A 353 -1.66 13.60 7.13
N PRO A 354 -2.83 14.09 6.65
CA PRO A 354 -3.41 13.82 5.34
C PRO A 354 -3.09 14.87 4.26
N ASP A 355 -2.45 15.99 4.62
CA ASP A 355 -2.11 17.05 3.66
C ASP A 355 -0.84 16.74 2.85
N PHE A 356 0.07 15.95 3.42
CA PHE A 356 1.36 15.61 2.83
C PHE A 356 2.26 16.81 2.55
N GLU A 357 2.01 17.96 3.20
CA GLU A 357 2.78 19.19 2.94
C GLU A 357 3.95 19.38 3.90
N ARG A 358 3.92 18.71 5.05
CA ARG A 358 4.95 18.84 6.08
C ARG A 358 5.58 17.52 6.39
N MET A 359 6.83 17.59 6.85
CA MET A 359 7.58 16.42 7.23
C MET A 359 8.51 16.68 8.42
N ARG A 360 8.93 15.59 9.06
CA ARG A 360 9.97 15.63 10.08
C ARG A 360 11.21 14.91 9.58
N SER A 361 12.27 15.67 9.42
CA SER A 361 13.62 15.17 9.18
C SER A 361 14.21 14.65 10.49
N VAL A 362 14.79 13.44 10.48
CA VAL A 362 15.45 12.81 11.62
C VAL A 362 16.78 12.22 11.17
N THR A 363 17.85 12.71 11.77
CA THR A 363 19.22 12.22 11.55
C THR A 363 19.77 11.67 12.86
N TRP A 364 20.40 10.51 12.79
CA TRP A 364 21.19 9.95 13.88
C TRP A 364 22.66 10.13 13.56
N GLU A 365 23.28 11.12 14.21
CA GLU A 365 24.67 11.50 14.00
C GLU A 365 25.58 10.76 14.97
N GLN A 366 26.74 10.31 14.52
CA GLN A 366 27.79 9.82 15.40
C GLN A 366 28.17 10.88 16.43
N THR A 367 28.38 10.46 17.68
CA THR A 367 28.72 11.38 18.77
C THR A 367 29.68 10.76 19.78
N GLY A 368 30.44 11.60 20.47
CA GLY A 368 31.20 11.24 21.67
C GLY A 368 30.39 11.31 22.96
N GLU A 369 29.14 11.77 22.92
CA GLU A 369 28.27 11.87 24.09
C GLU A 369 27.94 10.50 24.70
N LYS A 370 27.76 10.47 26.03
CA LYS A 370 27.38 9.24 26.74
C LYS A 370 25.95 8.82 26.37
N PRO A 371 25.71 7.53 26.04
CA PRO A 371 24.36 7.01 25.79
C PRO A 371 23.36 7.30 26.92
N THR A 372 22.21 7.87 26.56
CA THR A 372 21.07 8.04 27.46
C THR A 372 20.32 6.74 27.70
N VAL A 373 20.43 5.79 26.76
CA VAL A 373 19.86 4.44 26.87
C VAL A 373 20.89 3.49 27.48
N LYS A 374 20.48 2.76 28.53
CA LYS A 374 21.38 1.88 29.30
C LYS A 374 21.81 0.61 28.56
N THR A 375 21.01 0.14 27.62
CA THR A 375 21.31 -1.07 26.83
C THR A 375 21.94 -0.70 25.49
N ARG A 376 22.85 -1.56 25.01
CA ARG A 376 23.47 -1.44 23.68
C ARG A 376 22.63 -2.04 22.57
N LEU A 377 21.75 -2.96 22.93
CA LEU A 377 20.83 -3.67 22.06
C LEU A 377 19.41 -3.38 22.50
N MET A 378 18.48 -3.40 21.54
CA MET A 378 17.07 -3.30 21.84
C MET A 378 16.59 -4.58 22.55
N PRO A 379 15.82 -4.49 23.65
CA PRO A 379 15.30 -5.67 24.33
C PRO A 379 14.34 -6.45 23.42
N LEU A 380 14.38 -7.79 23.51
CA LEU A 380 13.50 -8.65 22.71
C LEU A 380 12.11 -8.72 23.34
N ARG A 381 11.07 -8.77 22.49
CA ARG A 381 9.70 -9.10 22.90
C ARG A 381 9.12 -8.12 23.93
N GLU A 382 9.46 -6.83 23.80
CA GLU A 382 8.78 -5.80 24.57
C GLU A 382 7.28 -5.80 24.22
N TRP A 383 6.46 -5.53 25.22
CA TRP A 383 5.05 -5.25 25.00
C TRP A 383 4.95 -3.79 24.57
N TYR A 384 4.42 -3.53 23.38
CA TYR A 384 4.31 -2.19 22.78
C TYR A 384 2.86 -1.62 22.81
N PRO A 385 2.22 -1.47 23.98
CA PRO A 385 0.83 -1.01 24.06
C PRO A 385 0.65 0.43 23.56
N ILE A 386 1.65 1.28 23.79
CA ILE A 386 1.64 2.68 23.36
C ILE A 386 1.71 2.75 21.82
N ASN A 387 2.58 1.97 21.18
CA ASN A 387 2.67 1.91 19.72
C ASN A 387 1.37 1.39 19.10
N ARG A 388 0.76 0.36 19.71
CA ARG A 388 -0.56 -0.13 19.27
C ARG A 388 -1.66 0.91 19.40
N TYR A 389 -1.68 1.64 20.52
CA TYR A 389 -2.59 2.76 20.70
C TYR A 389 -2.37 3.84 19.64
N PHE A 390 -1.11 4.16 19.31
CA PHE A 390 -0.78 5.12 18.26
C PHE A 390 -1.22 4.63 16.87
N LEU A 391 -0.96 3.37 16.52
CA LEU A 391 -1.43 2.78 15.26
C LEU A 391 -2.95 2.90 15.12
N TRP A 392 -3.70 2.48 16.15
CA TRP A 392 -5.15 2.62 16.17
C TRP A 392 -5.59 4.08 16.11
N SER A 393 -5.02 4.94 16.96
CA SER A 393 -5.37 6.36 17.02
C SER A 393 -5.17 7.05 15.67
N PHE A 394 -4.05 6.80 14.99
CA PHE A 394 -3.69 7.46 13.73
C PHE A 394 -4.49 6.94 12.53
N SER A 395 -4.95 5.68 12.59
CA SER A 395 -5.68 5.04 11.50
C SER A 395 -7.20 5.13 11.64
N GLU A 396 -7.74 5.16 12.87
CA GLU A 396 -9.19 5.02 13.12
C GLU A 396 -9.89 6.31 13.56
N THR A 397 -9.15 7.33 14.01
CA THR A 397 -9.78 8.54 14.59
C THR A 397 -9.64 9.76 13.68
N PRO A 398 -10.68 10.62 13.55
CA PRO A 398 -10.64 11.79 12.67
C PRO A 398 -9.47 12.76 12.93
N PHE A 399 -9.06 12.91 14.18
CA PHE A 399 -7.96 13.81 14.59
C PHE A 399 -6.65 13.07 14.92
N GLY A 400 -6.55 11.77 14.61
CA GLY A 400 -5.37 10.95 14.95
C GLY A 400 -4.07 11.51 14.37
N LYS A 401 -4.09 11.81 13.07
CA LYS A 401 -2.94 12.33 12.32
C LYS A 401 -2.52 13.72 12.78
N TRP A 402 -3.49 14.60 13.04
CA TRP A 402 -3.24 15.91 13.63
C TRP A 402 -2.60 15.80 15.03
N ARG A 403 -3.14 14.95 15.92
CA ARG A 403 -2.56 14.73 17.26
C ARG A 403 -1.14 14.18 17.20
N ARG A 404 -0.84 13.28 16.25
CA ARG A 404 0.52 12.79 15.99
C ARG A 404 1.47 13.96 15.77
N GLU A 405 1.14 14.81 14.81
CA GLU A 405 2.00 15.90 14.35
C GLU A 405 2.22 17.00 15.39
N TYR A 406 1.14 17.43 16.07
CA TYR A 406 1.18 18.64 16.90
C TYR A 406 1.26 18.39 18.40
N LEU A 407 0.94 17.19 18.88
CA LEU A 407 0.96 16.89 20.32
C LEU A 407 1.95 15.77 20.65
N ILE A 408 1.82 14.60 20.02
CA ILE A 408 2.56 13.40 20.40
C ILE A 408 4.03 13.50 19.99
N GLU A 409 4.30 13.80 18.72
CA GLU A 409 5.69 13.87 18.26
C GLU A 409 6.49 15.00 18.92
N PRO A 410 6.00 16.24 19.09
CA PRO A 410 6.71 17.26 19.85
C PRO A 410 7.16 16.78 21.23
N LEU A 411 6.33 16.02 21.96
CA LEU A 411 6.69 15.40 23.23
C LEU A 411 7.72 14.28 23.10
N LEU A 412 7.59 13.40 22.10
CA LEU A 412 8.55 12.31 21.82
C LEU A 412 9.93 12.83 21.42
N TYR A 413 9.97 13.99 20.76
CA TYR A 413 11.17 14.63 20.24
C TYR A 413 11.77 15.70 21.16
N PHE A 414 11.07 16.07 22.23
CA PHE A 414 11.56 17.03 23.24
C PHE A 414 12.84 16.56 23.94
N ARG A 415 12.94 15.27 24.25
CA ARG A 415 14.12 14.70 24.92
C ARG A 415 15.22 14.38 23.90
N ARG A 416 16.44 14.84 24.22
CA ARG A 416 17.67 14.37 23.57
C ARG A 416 17.81 12.87 23.80
N ARG A 417 18.13 12.14 22.74
CA ARG A 417 18.36 10.69 22.78
C ARG A 417 19.74 10.39 22.21
N VAL A 418 20.52 9.63 22.96
CA VAL A 418 21.82 9.07 22.54
C VAL A 418 21.82 7.57 22.84
N HIS A 419 22.16 6.74 21.86
CA HIS A 419 22.33 5.30 22.06
C HIS A 419 23.23 4.69 20.99
N TRP A 420 23.45 3.39 21.06
CA TRP A 420 24.36 2.69 20.16
C TRP A 420 23.74 2.45 18.78
N ARG A 421 24.58 2.38 17.74
CA ARG A 421 24.18 2.01 16.38
C ARG A 421 23.40 0.69 16.35
N ASN A 422 23.85 -0.34 17.08
CA ASN A 422 23.11 -1.61 17.18
C ASN A 422 21.73 -1.47 17.84
N TYR A 423 21.55 -0.50 18.74
CA TYR A 423 20.24 -0.21 19.32
C TYR A 423 19.31 0.40 18.27
N GLU A 424 19.80 1.38 17.49
CA GLU A 424 19.03 2.03 16.41
C GLU A 424 18.69 1.07 15.26
N ALA A 425 19.56 0.11 14.99
CA ALA A 425 19.34 -0.94 13.99
C ALA A 425 18.63 -2.18 14.57
N GLY A 426 18.10 -2.09 15.79
CA GLY A 426 17.62 -3.24 16.57
C GLY A 426 16.10 -3.35 16.71
N TYR A 427 15.32 -2.55 15.98
CA TYR A 427 13.85 -2.51 16.13
C TYR A 427 13.18 -3.87 15.94
N ASP A 428 12.09 -4.09 16.68
CA ASP A 428 11.30 -5.33 16.66
C ASP A 428 10.02 -5.13 15.84
N VAL A 429 9.73 -6.01 14.87
CA VAL A 429 8.50 -5.96 14.06
C VAL A 429 7.24 -5.99 14.94
N ALA A 430 7.31 -6.57 16.14
CA ALA A 430 6.21 -6.55 17.11
C ALA A 430 5.72 -5.13 17.49
N GLU A 431 6.53 -4.09 17.25
CA GLU A 431 6.15 -2.68 17.40
C GLU A 431 5.04 -2.26 16.43
N LEU A 432 5.00 -2.88 15.24
CA LEU A 432 4.02 -2.63 14.19
C LEU A 432 2.80 -3.56 14.27
N GLU A 433 2.87 -4.62 15.08
CA GLU A 433 1.82 -5.64 15.10
C GLU A 433 0.53 -5.13 15.76
N PRO A 434 -0.60 -5.10 15.02
CA PRO A 434 -1.89 -4.72 15.58
C PRO A 434 -2.42 -5.81 16.53
N GLN A 435 -3.55 -5.52 17.16
CA GLN A 435 -4.21 -6.51 18.02
C GLN A 435 -4.81 -7.69 17.22
N SER A 436 -5.32 -7.43 16.01
CA SER A 436 -5.87 -8.42 15.08
C SER A 436 -5.62 -7.98 13.64
N ARG A 437 -5.55 -8.96 12.73
CA ARG A 437 -5.45 -8.77 11.27
C ARG A 437 -6.64 -9.37 10.49
N GLN A 438 -7.69 -9.79 11.20
CA GLN A 438 -8.83 -10.50 10.60
C GLN A 438 -9.59 -9.64 9.58
N ASP A 439 -10.05 -8.46 9.99
CA ASP A 439 -10.89 -7.60 9.14
C ASP A 439 -10.08 -6.55 8.37
N SER A 440 -8.90 -6.20 8.90
CA SER A 440 -8.02 -5.19 8.35
C SER A 440 -6.58 -5.45 8.72
N THR A 441 -5.66 -4.94 7.91
CA THR A 441 -4.24 -5.17 8.11
C THR A 441 -3.44 -3.92 7.75
N TYR A 442 -2.18 -3.92 8.16
CA TYR A 442 -1.23 -2.84 7.86
C TYR A 442 -0.19 -3.37 6.90
N VAL A 443 0.06 -2.61 5.85
CA VAL A 443 0.88 -3.01 4.72
C VAL A 443 1.87 -1.89 4.39
N LEU A 444 3.00 -2.29 3.82
CA LEU A 444 4.01 -1.40 3.29
C LEU A 444 4.00 -1.45 1.77
N LEU A 445 4.33 -0.31 1.16
CA LEU A 445 4.78 -0.19 -0.23
C LEU A 445 6.02 0.69 -0.24
N GLU A 446 6.82 0.58 -1.30
CA GLU A 446 8.00 1.43 -1.43
C GLU A 446 8.28 1.77 -2.89
N TYR A 447 8.62 3.03 -3.13
CA TYR A 447 8.92 3.58 -4.44
C TYR A 447 10.27 4.30 -4.39
N PHE A 448 11.13 4.05 -5.36
CA PHE A 448 12.48 4.58 -5.45
C PHE A 448 12.54 5.63 -6.53
N VAL A 449 12.87 6.85 -6.15
CA VAL A 449 12.80 8.05 -6.99
C VAL A 449 14.19 8.68 -7.05
N PRO A 450 14.71 9.06 -8.23
CA PRO A 450 15.94 9.84 -8.32
C PRO A 450 15.83 11.09 -7.43
N ILE A 451 16.87 11.40 -6.64
CA ILE A 451 16.75 12.43 -5.58
C ILE A 451 16.32 13.81 -6.11
N GLU A 452 16.69 14.13 -7.35
CA GLU A 452 16.35 15.40 -8.01
C GLU A 452 14.87 15.49 -8.39
N ARG A 453 14.16 14.36 -8.50
CA ARG A 453 12.73 14.28 -8.84
C ARG A 453 11.83 14.08 -7.62
N PHE A 454 12.36 14.31 -6.41
CA PHE A 454 11.65 14.16 -5.13
C PHE A 454 10.32 14.92 -5.11
N GLU A 455 10.33 16.21 -5.46
CA GLU A 455 9.15 17.09 -5.36
C GLU A 455 8.03 16.64 -6.30
N GLU A 456 8.38 16.22 -7.52
CA GLU A 456 7.44 15.77 -8.54
C GLU A 456 6.73 14.48 -8.10
N PHE A 457 7.47 13.48 -7.62
CA PHE A 457 6.86 12.25 -7.12
C PHE A 457 6.05 12.48 -5.85
N ALA A 458 6.53 13.33 -4.94
CA ALA A 458 5.83 13.58 -3.69
C ALA A 458 4.47 14.27 -3.92
N ARG A 459 4.37 15.21 -4.87
CA ARG A 459 3.08 15.80 -5.30
C ARG A 459 2.18 14.77 -5.99
N ALA A 460 2.72 14.00 -6.94
CA ALA A 460 1.96 13.00 -7.66
C ALA A 460 1.38 11.94 -6.72
N SER A 461 2.20 11.43 -5.79
CA SER A 461 1.75 10.43 -4.81
C SER A 461 0.73 10.98 -3.81
N ALA A 462 0.92 12.22 -3.33
CA ALA A 462 -0.08 12.88 -2.49
C ALA A 462 -1.45 13.02 -3.18
N GLU A 463 -1.48 13.42 -4.46
CA GLU A 463 -2.72 13.48 -5.25
C GLU A 463 -3.44 12.12 -5.28
N VAL A 464 -2.69 11.05 -5.56
CA VAL A 464 -3.24 9.69 -5.63
C VAL A 464 -3.78 9.27 -4.27
N PHE A 465 -3.05 9.50 -3.17
CA PHE A 465 -3.51 9.15 -1.83
C PHE A 465 -4.78 9.91 -1.42
N ILE A 466 -4.85 11.20 -1.72
CA ILE A 466 -6.00 12.05 -1.40
C ILE A 466 -7.22 11.60 -2.21
N ARG A 467 -7.07 11.44 -3.53
CA ARG A 467 -8.16 11.06 -4.42
C ARG A 467 -8.72 9.68 -4.09
N HIS A 468 -7.84 8.70 -3.89
CA HIS A 468 -8.24 7.34 -3.52
C HIS A 468 -8.54 7.19 -2.03
N ARG A 469 -8.56 8.27 -1.23
CA ARG A 469 -8.83 8.26 0.22
C ARG A 469 -8.04 7.17 0.95
N VAL A 470 -6.76 7.03 0.61
CA VAL A 470 -5.89 5.98 1.16
C VAL A 470 -5.62 6.28 2.63
N ASN A 471 -5.80 5.28 3.50
CA ASN A 471 -5.49 5.43 4.91
C ASN A 471 -3.98 5.31 5.18
N VAL A 472 -3.21 6.30 4.71
CA VAL A 472 -1.77 6.41 4.95
C VAL A 472 -1.52 6.82 6.39
N LEU A 473 -0.68 6.04 7.09
CA LEU A 473 -0.22 6.33 8.45
C LEU A 473 1.07 7.13 8.43
N ASN A 474 2.01 6.77 7.56
CA ASN A 474 3.32 7.39 7.45
C ASN A 474 3.91 7.20 6.05
N ILE A 475 4.70 8.16 5.57
CA ILE A 475 5.60 7.96 4.42
C ILE A 475 7.01 8.28 4.88
N SER A 476 7.88 7.27 4.98
CA SER A 476 9.26 7.44 5.39
C SER A 476 10.16 7.55 4.17
N VAL A 477 10.78 8.70 3.97
CA VAL A 477 11.74 8.99 2.91
C VAL A 477 13.13 8.60 3.39
N ARG A 478 13.82 7.73 2.65
CA ARG A 478 15.14 7.19 2.99
C ARG A 478 16.09 7.30 1.82
N HIS A 479 17.35 7.59 2.08
CA HIS A 479 18.38 7.70 1.03
C HIS A 479 19.02 6.34 0.73
N SER A 480 19.35 6.09 -0.54
CA SER A 480 20.18 4.97 -0.97
C SER A 480 21.08 5.39 -2.12
N VAL A 481 22.35 4.97 -2.06
CA VAL A 481 23.24 5.02 -3.24
C VAL A 481 22.89 3.93 -4.25
N ALA A 482 23.47 4.04 -5.45
CA ALA A 482 23.24 3.11 -6.54
C ALA A 482 23.73 1.68 -6.23
N ASP A 483 22.96 0.70 -6.70
CA ASP A 483 23.38 -0.68 -6.91
C ASP A 483 23.68 -0.89 -8.40
N PRO A 484 24.96 -0.93 -8.78
CA PRO A 484 25.35 -1.05 -10.18
C PRO A 484 25.26 -2.48 -10.72
N GLY A 485 24.91 -3.47 -9.89
CA GLY A 485 25.16 -4.88 -10.19
C GLY A 485 23.93 -5.74 -10.33
N SER A 486 22.98 -5.69 -9.40
CA SER A 486 21.88 -6.65 -9.37
C SER A 486 20.97 -6.56 -10.60
N TYR A 487 20.47 -7.69 -11.08
CA TYR A 487 19.65 -7.71 -12.30
C TYR A 487 18.27 -7.07 -12.11
N LEU A 488 17.76 -7.05 -10.88
CA LEU A 488 16.55 -6.32 -10.49
C LEU A 488 16.91 -5.14 -9.57
N ALA A 489 17.94 -4.37 -9.93
CA ALA A 489 18.35 -3.19 -9.18
C ALA A 489 17.23 -2.14 -9.17
N TRP A 490 16.71 -1.84 -7.98
CA TRP A 490 15.72 -0.80 -7.75
C TRP A 490 16.36 0.59 -7.56
N ALA A 491 17.62 0.66 -7.12
CA ALA A 491 18.42 1.88 -7.06
C ALA A 491 19.48 1.86 -8.18
N ARG A 492 19.12 2.22 -9.39
CA ARG A 492 20.07 2.29 -10.53
C ARG A 492 20.98 3.51 -10.47
N GLU A 493 20.58 4.49 -9.67
CA GLU A 493 21.29 5.73 -9.37
C GLU A 493 21.05 6.10 -7.90
N GLU A 494 21.45 7.30 -7.50
CA GLU A 494 21.13 7.82 -6.16
C GLU A 494 19.64 8.14 -6.05
N VAL A 495 18.95 7.49 -5.11
CA VAL A 495 17.50 7.57 -4.98
C VAL A 495 17.05 7.87 -3.55
N PHE A 496 15.85 8.43 -3.45
CA PHE A 496 15.03 8.35 -2.26
C PHE A 496 14.02 7.21 -2.36
N ALA A 497 13.95 6.39 -1.32
CA ALA A 497 12.92 5.40 -1.11
C ALA A 497 11.75 6.00 -0.31
N PHE A 498 10.54 5.95 -0.87
CA PHE A 498 9.29 6.41 -0.27
C PHE A 498 8.56 5.21 0.35
N VAL A 499 8.82 4.94 1.63
CA VAL A 499 8.22 3.82 2.37
C VAL A 499 6.83 4.22 2.84
N VAL A 500 5.79 3.80 2.13
CA VAL A 500 4.39 4.10 2.43
C VAL A 500 3.85 3.05 3.37
N TYR A 501 3.49 3.44 4.59
CA TYR A 501 2.81 2.59 5.56
C TYR A 501 1.33 2.96 5.63
N TYR A 502 0.45 2.02 5.31
CA TYR A 502 -0.99 2.27 5.21
C TYR A 502 -1.80 1.12 5.80
N LYS A 503 -3.06 1.41 6.11
CA LYS A 503 -4.06 0.43 6.55
C LYS A 503 -5.04 0.14 5.42
N GLN A 504 -5.40 -1.13 5.24
CA GLN A 504 -6.47 -1.57 4.33
C GLN A 504 -7.36 -2.61 5.00
N LEU A 505 -8.58 -2.81 4.48
CA LEU A 505 -9.39 -3.97 4.87
C LEU A 505 -8.88 -5.22 4.15
N SER A 506 -9.24 -6.38 4.71
CA SER A 506 -8.88 -7.70 4.16
C SER A 506 -9.85 -8.20 3.08
N THR A 507 -10.89 -7.42 2.74
CA THR A 507 -11.93 -7.81 1.76
C THR A 507 -11.41 -7.79 0.33
N ALA A 508 -12.07 -8.56 -0.56
CA ALA A 508 -11.71 -8.58 -1.98
C ALA A 508 -11.89 -7.21 -2.66
N VAL A 509 -12.94 -6.47 -2.31
CA VAL A 509 -13.18 -5.08 -2.75
C VAL A 509 -11.97 -4.19 -2.45
N GLU A 510 -11.50 -4.19 -1.20
CA GLU A 510 -10.36 -3.35 -0.80
C GLU A 510 -9.04 -3.80 -1.45
N ARG A 511 -8.82 -5.10 -1.64
CA ARG A 511 -7.64 -5.58 -2.39
C ARG A 511 -7.65 -5.07 -3.83
N ASN A 512 -8.80 -5.10 -4.52
CA ASN A 512 -8.90 -4.58 -5.89
C ASN A 512 -8.67 -3.06 -5.93
N ARG A 513 -9.25 -2.32 -4.98
CA ARG A 513 -9.04 -0.87 -4.85
C ARG A 513 -7.56 -0.53 -4.64
N VAL A 514 -6.86 -1.29 -3.80
CA VAL A 514 -5.40 -1.16 -3.60
C VAL A 514 -4.63 -1.41 -4.88
N ALA A 515 -5.02 -2.42 -5.65
CA ALA A 515 -4.39 -2.74 -6.92
C ALA A 515 -4.44 -1.56 -7.92
N VAL A 516 -5.55 -0.82 -7.97
CA VAL A 516 -5.68 0.34 -8.88
C VAL A 516 -4.72 1.46 -8.50
N TRP A 517 -4.79 1.99 -7.28
CA TRP A 517 -3.97 3.15 -6.92
C TRP A 517 -2.49 2.82 -6.81
N THR A 518 -2.12 1.57 -6.53
CA THR A 518 -0.72 1.15 -6.57
C THR A 518 -0.17 1.12 -8.00
N ARG A 519 -0.93 0.69 -9.00
CA ARG A 519 -0.52 0.78 -10.41
C ARG A 519 -0.34 2.22 -10.87
N GLU A 520 -1.21 3.14 -10.44
CA GLU A 520 -1.04 4.57 -10.73
C GLU A 520 0.28 5.13 -10.14
N LEU A 521 0.63 4.76 -8.91
CA LEU A 521 1.92 5.15 -8.30
C LEU A 521 3.11 4.52 -9.00
N VAL A 522 2.97 3.29 -9.49
CA VAL A 522 3.98 2.61 -10.30
C VAL A 522 4.23 3.37 -11.60
N ASP A 523 3.18 3.80 -12.31
CA ASP A 523 3.34 4.64 -13.50
C ASP A 523 3.99 5.98 -13.18
N ALA A 524 3.59 6.62 -12.07
CA ALA A 524 4.19 7.87 -11.62
C ALA A 524 5.69 7.73 -11.36
N VAL A 525 6.14 6.71 -10.63
CA VAL A 525 7.57 6.53 -10.34
C VAL A 525 8.36 6.16 -11.59
N ILE A 526 7.81 5.31 -12.47
CA ILE A 526 8.47 4.90 -13.73
C ILE A 526 8.62 6.12 -14.66
N SER A 527 7.62 7.01 -14.74
CA SER A 527 7.69 8.22 -15.55
C SER A 527 8.82 9.17 -15.16
N LEU A 528 9.29 9.06 -13.91
CA LEU A 528 10.39 9.84 -13.35
C LEU A 528 11.74 9.09 -13.40
N GLY A 529 11.80 7.93 -14.06
CA GLY A 529 13.00 7.09 -14.16
C GLY A 529 13.25 6.20 -12.93
N GLY A 530 12.32 6.16 -11.98
CA GLY A 530 12.44 5.35 -10.76
C GLY A 530 11.95 3.90 -10.91
N ALA A 531 11.79 3.23 -9.77
CA ALA A 531 11.29 1.86 -9.67
C ALA A 531 10.41 1.67 -8.41
N TYR A 532 9.70 0.55 -8.30
CA TYR A 532 8.91 0.20 -7.11
C TYR A 532 9.42 -1.09 -6.50
N TYR A 533 9.30 -1.28 -5.19
CA TYR A 533 9.89 -2.42 -4.51
C TYR A 533 9.02 -3.69 -4.61
N LEU A 534 9.64 -4.83 -4.90
CA LEU A 534 8.95 -6.11 -5.15
C LEU A 534 8.57 -6.97 -3.92
N PRO A 535 8.94 -6.69 -2.64
CA PRO A 535 8.53 -7.54 -1.52
C PRO A 535 7.10 -7.25 -1.00
N TYR A 536 6.31 -6.46 -1.73
CA TYR A 536 4.93 -6.08 -1.40
C TYR A 536 3.93 -6.62 -2.44
N GLN A 537 2.66 -6.24 -2.37
CA GLN A 537 1.62 -6.81 -3.24
C GLN A 537 1.97 -6.64 -4.75
N PRO A 538 1.99 -7.72 -5.56
CA PRO A 538 2.47 -7.71 -6.94
C PRO A 538 1.41 -7.22 -7.93
N HIS A 539 1.00 -5.95 -7.79
CA HIS A 539 -0.09 -5.38 -8.58
C HIS A 539 0.33 -4.81 -9.93
N ALA A 540 1.61 -4.52 -10.12
CA ALA A 540 2.13 -3.94 -11.35
C ALA A 540 1.92 -4.89 -12.53
N THR A 541 1.63 -4.35 -13.71
CA THR A 541 1.51 -5.14 -14.94
C THR A 541 2.88 -5.65 -15.41
N PRO A 542 2.93 -6.68 -16.28
CA PRO A 542 4.19 -7.12 -16.89
C PRO A 542 4.95 -5.97 -17.58
N GLU A 543 4.24 -5.08 -18.27
CA GLU A 543 4.82 -3.92 -18.94
C GLU A 543 5.45 -2.94 -17.94
N GLN A 544 4.74 -2.64 -16.85
CA GLN A 544 5.25 -1.81 -15.76
C GLN A 544 6.48 -2.43 -15.10
N PHE A 545 6.46 -3.74 -14.85
CA PHE A 545 7.59 -4.47 -14.29
C PHE A 545 8.83 -4.36 -15.18
N HIS A 546 8.69 -4.60 -16.49
CA HIS A 546 9.82 -4.51 -17.43
C HIS A 546 10.36 -3.08 -17.59
N ARG A 547 9.50 -2.06 -17.53
CA ARG A 547 9.93 -0.65 -17.54
C ARG A 547 10.68 -0.26 -16.27
N ALA A 548 10.23 -0.73 -15.11
CA ALA A 548 10.90 -0.50 -13.82
C ALA A 548 12.23 -1.26 -13.71
N TYR A 549 12.30 -2.47 -14.29
CA TYR A 549 13.45 -3.38 -14.20
C TYR A 549 13.97 -3.79 -15.59
N PRO A 550 14.68 -2.91 -16.29
CA PRO A 550 15.10 -3.16 -17.68
C PRO A 550 16.05 -4.36 -17.85
N ASN A 551 16.78 -4.74 -16.79
CA ASN A 551 17.66 -5.91 -16.80
C ASN A 551 16.94 -7.23 -16.46
N ALA A 552 15.62 -7.23 -16.23
CA ALA A 552 14.86 -8.44 -15.89
C ALA A 552 15.02 -9.56 -16.92
N LYS A 553 15.12 -9.21 -18.22
CA LYS A 553 15.36 -10.20 -19.28
C LYS A 553 16.64 -11.02 -19.06
N LYS A 554 17.74 -10.39 -18.59
CA LYS A 554 18.99 -11.11 -18.29
C LYS A 554 18.80 -12.13 -17.17
N LEU A 555 18.03 -11.76 -16.15
CA LEU A 555 17.69 -12.68 -15.07
C LEU A 555 16.80 -13.83 -15.56
N PHE A 556 15.87 -13.55 -16.46
CA PHE A 556 14.97 -14.55 -17.04
C PHE A 556 15.73 -15.53 -17.94
N ASP A 557 16.67 -15.04 -18.75
CA ASP A 557 17.56 -15.87 -19.57
C ASP A 557 18.45 -16.76 -18.67
N LEU A 558 18.97 -16.22 -17.56
CA LEU A 558 19.71 -16.99 -16.55
C LEU A 558 18.84 -18.07 -15.89
N LYS A 559 17.59 -17.73 -15.54
CA LYS A 559 16.64 -18.68 -14.97
C LYS A 559 16.30 -19.80 -15.94
N ALA A 560 16.08 -19.50 -17.22
CA ALA A 560 15.79 -20.50 -18.24
C ALA A 560 16.93 -21.54 -18.36
N ARG A 561 18.18 -21.11 -18.19
CA ARG A 561 19.35 -21.98 -18.21
C ARG A 561 19.53 -22.81 -16.93
N LEU A 562 19.34 -22.20 -15.75
CA LEU A 562 19.58 -22.86 -14.46
C LEU A 562 18.37 -23.66 -13.95
N ASP A 563 17.16 -23.28 -14.34
CA ASP A 563 15.88 -23.84 -13.88
C ASP A 563 14.90 -24.09 -15.06
N PRO A 564 15.26 -24.93 -16.04
CA PRO A 564 14.44 -25.15 -17.24
C PRO A 564 13.03 -25.66 -16.93
N ASP A 565 12.89 -26.45 -15.85
CA ASP A 565 11.63 -27.02 -15.40
C ASP A 565 10.76 -26.06 -14.59
N PHE A 566 11.22 -24.81 -14.38
CA PHE A 566 10.52 -23.80 -13.59
C PHE A 566 10.18 -24.27 -12.16
N LYS A 567 11.17 -24.91 -11.52
CA LYS A 567 11.06 -25.54 -10.21
C LYS A 567 11.02 -24.52 -9.08
N LEU A 568 11.92 -23.53 -9.09
CA LEU A 568 11.95 -22.49 -8.05
C LEU A 568 10.98 -21.38 -8.45
N ARG A 569 9.86 -21.28 -7.74
CA ARG A 569 8.84 -20.26 -8.04
C ARG A 569 8.14 -19.71 -6.80
N ASN A 570 7.67 -18.48 -6.95
CA ASN A 570 6.80 -17.75 -6.04
C ASN A 570 5.97 -16.79 -6.90
N VAL A 571 5.15 -15.97 -6.26
CA VAL A 571 4.27 -15.01 -6.95
C VAL A 571 4.98 -14.12 -7.99
N ILE A 572 6.20 -13.64 -7.74
CA ILE A 572 6.92 -12.77 -8.70
C ILE A 572 7.21 -13.53 -9.99
N TRP A 573 7.63 -14.79 -9.86
CA TRP A 573 7.95 -15.64 -11.00
C TRP A 573 6.71 -16.09 -11.75
N ASP A 574 5.64 -16.40 -11.03
CA ASP A 574 4.35 -16.76 -11.61
C ASP A 574 3.72 -15.57 -12.35
N THR A 575 3.90 -14.35 -11.84
CA THR A 575 3.31 -13.15 -12.43
C THR A 575 4.13 -12.58 -13.59
N TYR A 576 5.46 -12.56 -13.50
CA TYR A 576 6.29 -11.79 -14.45
C TYR A 576 7.16 -12.66 -15.38
N TYR A 577 7.48 -13.90 -15.01
CA TYR A 577 8.32 -14.77 -15.85
C TYR A 577 7.50 -15.71 -16.74
N LYS A 578 6.42 -16.30 -16.20
CA LYS A 578 5.45 -17.10 -16.97
C LYS A 578 4.01 -16.63 -16.65
N PRO A 579 3.64 -15.39 -17.04
CA PRO A 579 2.30 -14.87 -16.80
C PRO A 579 1.24 -15.79 -17.42
N PRO A 580 0.06 -15.90 -16.80
CA PRO A 580 -1.07 -16.56 -17.44
C PRO A 580 -1.42 -15.84 -18.76
N PRO A 581 -1.83 -16.57 -19.82
CA PRO A 581 -2.16 -15.98 -21.11
C PRO A 581 -3.31 -14.98 -20.96
N GLN A 582 -3.11 -13.76 -21.47
CA GLN A 582 -4.18 -12.78 -21.62
C GLN A 582 -4.82 -12.92 -23.00
N LYS A 583 -6.16 -12.93 -23.06
CA LYS A 583 -6.87 -12.88 -24.34
C LYS A 583 -6.96 -11.43 -24.83
N PRO A 584 -6.78 -11.16 -26.13
CA PRO A 584 -7.08 -9.86 -26.71
C PRO A 584 -8.54 -9.49 -26.47
N MET A 585 -8.83 -8.20 -26.22
CA MET A 585 -10.22 -7.72 -26.04
C MET A 585 -11.12 -8.06 -27.23
N ASN A 586 -10.55 -8.06 -28.44
CA ASN A 586 -11.30 -8.26 -29.67
C ASN A 586 -11.70 -9.74 -29.89
N GLU A 587 -11.21 -10.67 -29.05
CA GLU A 587 -11.56 -12.10 -29.07
C GLU A 587 -12.61 -12.48 -28.01
N THR A 588 -13.04 -11.52 -27.18
CA THR A 588 -14.10 -11.73 -26.18
C THR A 588 -15.44 -11.25 -26.73
N SER A 589 -16.45 -12.13 -26.73
CA SER A 589 -17.81 -11.83 -27.20
C SER A 589 -18.63 -10.96 -26.23
N SER A 590 -18.05 -10.51 -25.13
CA SER A 590 -18.69 -9.76 -24.05
C SER A 590 -17.84 -8.52 -23.75
N GLU A 591 -18.43 -7.33 -23.85
CA GLU A 591 -17.75 -6.05 -23.59
C GLU A 591 -17.32 -5.95 -22.12
N PHE A 592 -18.17 -6.42 -21.20
CA PHE A 592 -17.85 -6.49 -19.77
C PHE A 592 -16.58 -7.30 -19.54
N LYS A 593 -16.50 -8.50 -20.12
CA LYS A 593 -15.32 -9.37 -19.99
C LYS A 593 -14.10 -8.79 -20.68
N ALA A 594 -14.27 -8.19 -21.86
CA ALA A 594 -13.18 -7.54 -22.59
C ALA A 594 -12.48 -6.51 -21.70
N VAL A 595 -13.26 -5.59 -21.11
CA VAL A 595 -12.71 -4.51 -20.27
C VAL A 595 -12.21 -5.02 -18.92
N PHE A 596 -12.95 -5.89 -18.23
CA PHE A 596 -12.62 -6.30 -16.85
C PHE A 596 -11.55 -7.40 -16.75
N SER A 597 -11.26 -8.12 -17.84
CA SER A 597 -10.15 -9.09 -17.88
C SER A 597 -8.79 -8.43 -18.12
N ASN A 598 -8.76 -7.22 -18.69
CA ASN A 598 -7.54 -6.47 -18.92
C ASN A 598 -7.33 -5.42 -17.80
N PRO A 599 -6.22 -5.46 -17.04
CA PRO A 599 -5.98 -4.51 -15.94
C PRO A 599 -5.98 -3.05 -16.36
N GLN A 600 -5.46 -2.70 -17.53
CA GLN A 600 -5.40 -1.31 -18.01
C GLN A 600 -6.80 -0.76 -18.25
N TRP A 601 -7.63 -1.49 -18.99
CA TRP A 601 -9.00 -1.07 -19.31
C TRP A 601 -9.91 -1.12 -18.08
N ARG A 602 -9.73 -2.11 -17.21
CA ARG A 602 -10.44 -2.20 -15.92
C ARG A 602 -10.14 -1.01 -15.01
N ASP A 603 -8.89 -0.58 -14.94
CA ASP A 603 -8.49 0.57 -14.13
C ASP A 603 -8.97 1.88 -14.76
N GLY A 604 -8.91 1.98 -16.10
CA GLY A 604 -9.59 3.03 -16.85
C GLY A 604 -11.09 3.07 -16.52
N PHE A 605 -11.75 1.92 -16.42
CA PHE A 605 -13.17 1.87 -16.06
C PHE A 605 -13.42 2.38 -14.64
N TYR A 606 -12.56 2.02 -13.68
CA TYR A 606 -12.62 2.58 -12.33
C TYR A 606 -12.46 4.11 -12.34
N ARG A 607 -11.51 4.61 -13.12
CA ARG A 607 -11.26 6.05 -13.30
C ARG A 607 -12.48 6.76 -13.91
N PHE A 608 -13.17 6.13 -14.85
CA PHE A 608 -14.43 6.63 -15.41
C PHE A 608 -15.52 6.80 -14.32
N LEU A 609 -15.67 5.82 -13.42
CA LEU A 609 -16.61 5.92 -12.29
C LEU A 609 -16.25 7.07 -11.32
N GLN A 610 -14.95 7.37 -11.14
CA GLN A 610 -14.50 8.47 -10.30
C GLN A 610 -14.73 9.86 -10.91
N VAL A 611 -14.52 9.98 -12.23
CA VAL A 611 -14.47 11.28 -12.91
C VAL A 611 -15.81 11.65 -13.54
N VAL A 612 -16.50 10.68 -14.12
CA VAL A 612 -17.69 10.88 -14.96
C VAL A 612 -18.95 10.28 -14.32
N PHE A 613 -18.93 9.00 -13.92
CA PHE A 613 -20.13 8.29 -13.45
C PHE A 613 -20.14 8.02 -11.94
N HIS A 614 -20.47 9.06 -11.18
CA HIS A 614 -20.44 9.03 -9.71
C HIS A 614 -21.86 8.99 -9.10
N LEU A 615 -22.64 7.96 -9.43
CA LEU A 615 -23.98 7.71 -8.86
C LEU A 615 -23.96 6.73 -7.68
N TYR A 616 -22.95 5.86 -7.63
CA TYR A 616 -22.75 4.83 -6.62
C TYR A 616 -21.33 4.95 -6.05
N PRO A 617 -21.03 4.36 -4.87
CA PRO A 617 -19.66 4.22 -4.40
C PRO A 617 -18.82 3.46 -5.43
N GLU A 618 -17.84 4.13 -6.02
CA GLU A 618 -17.09 3.66 -7.19
C GLU A 618 -16.37 2.33 -6.95
N ASP A 619 -15.84 2.11 -5.75
CA ASP A 619 -15.14 0.91 -5.32
C ASP A 619 -16.06 -0.31 -5.26
N LYS A 620 -17.25 -0.13 -4.68
CA LYS A 620 -18.25 -1.18 -4.57
C LYS A 620 -18.85 -1.50 -5.93
N PHE A 621 -19.13 -0.47 -6.73
CA PHE A 621 -19.75 -0.67 -8.04
C PHE A 621 -18.78 -1.35 -9.02
N HIS A 622 -17.53 -0.90 -9.06
CA HIS A 622 -16.49 -1.54 -9.86
C HIS A 622 -16.24 -2.99 -9.46
N HIS A 623 -16.17 -3.27 -8.15
CA HIS A 623 -15.99 -4.64 -7.67
C HIS A 623 -17.19 -5.53 -8.03
N LEU A 624 -18.42 -5.04 -7.87
CA LEU A 624 -19.62 -5.78 -8.24
C LEU A 624 -19.61 -6.15 -9.74
N ILE A 625 -19.27 -5.20 -10.61
CA ILE A 625 -19.18 -5.48 -12.05
C ILE A 625 -18.08 -6.51 -12.33
N ALA A 626 -16.90 -6.37 -11.72
CA ALA A 626 -15.80 -7.32 -11.88
C ALA A 626 -16.19 -8.74 -11.43
N GLU A 627 -16.77 -8.87 -10.24
CA GLU A 627 -17.24 -10.13 -9.65
C GLU A 627 -18.26 -10.83 -10.56
N VAL A 628 -19.27 -10.09 -11.02
CA VAL A 628 -20.31 -10.66 -11.90
C VAL A 628 -19.76 -10.98 -13.28
N SER A 629 -18.83 -10.18 -13.81
CA SER A 629 -18.18 -10.41 -15.10
C SER A 629 -17.33 -11.68 -15.11
N GLU A 630 -16.72 -12.04 -13.97
CA GLU A 630 -16.02 -13.32 -13.80
C GLU A 630 -17.01 -14.50 -13.74
N ALA A 631 -18.18 -14.32 -13.11
CA ALA A 631 -19.14 -15.38 -12.84
C ALA A 631 -20.12 -15.70 -13.99
N LYS A 632 -20.42 -14.74 -14.86
CA LYS A 632 -21.42 -14.86 -15.93
C LYS A 632 -20.78 -14.90 -17.30
N SER A 633 -21.52 -15.29 -18.34
CA SER A 633 -20.94 -15.54 -19.67
C SER A 633 -21.21 -14.43 -20.68
N THR A 634 -22.40 -13.84 -20.64
CA THR A 634 -22.86 -12.86 -21.64
C THR A 634 -23.08 -11.48 -21.03
N ASP A 635 -23.04 -10.43 -21.85
CA ASP A 635 -23.30 -9.06 -21.39
C ASP A 635 -24.70 -8.90 -20.78
N GLN A 636 -25.71 -9.57 -21.33
CA GLN A 636 -27.07 -9.55 -20.79
C GLN A 636 -27.15 -10.15 -19.38
N GLU A 637 -26.51 -11.30 -19.15
CA GLU A 637 -26.49 -11.94 -17.83
C GLU A 637 -25.78 -11.06 -16.80
N ILE A 638 -24.65 -10.46 -17.20
CA ILE A 638 -23.87 -9.55 -16.36
C ILE A 638 -24.69 -8.32 -16.02
N TYR A 639 -25.28 -7.68 -17.03
CA TYR A 639 -26.08 -6.47 -16.90
C TYR A 639 -27.23 -6.67 -15.91
N ASN A 640 -28.03 -7.72 -16.12
CA ASN A 640 -29.21 -8.00 -15.29
C ASN A 640 -28.83 -8.33 -13.85
N GLU A 641 -27.76 -9.10 -13.64
CA GLU A 641 -27.33 -9.48 -12.29
C GLU A 641 -26.72 -8.31 -11.51
N VAL A 642 -25.90 -7.47 -12.16
CA VAL A 642 -25.40 -6.24 -11.52
C VAL A 642 -26.56 -5.31 -11.19
N GLN A 643 -27.50 -5.09 -12.11
CA GLN A 643 -28.67 -4.22 -11.89
C GLN A 643 -29.51 -4.70 -10.70
N ARG A 644 -29.76 -6.02 -10.59
CA ARG A 644 -30.46 -6.63 -9.45
C ARG A 644 -29.77 -6.34 -8.11
N ARG A 645 -28.43 -6.30 -8.10
CA ARG A 645 -27.59 -6.11 -6.91
C ARG A 645 -27.23 -4.66 -6.61
N LEU A 646 -27.62 -3.68 -7.44
CA LEU A 646 -27.35 -2.25 -7.19
C LEU A 646 -27.83 -1.75 -5.82
N LYS A 647 -28.92 -2.34 -5.29
CA LYS A 647 -29.44 -2.00 -3.95
C LYS A 647 -28.48 -2.36 -2.82
N GLU A 648 -27.61 -3.35 -3.02
CA GLU A 648 -26.62 -3.81 -2.03
C GLU A 648 -25.50 -2.78 -1.82
N ILE A 649 -25.22 -1.96 -2.83
CA ILE A 649 -24.10 -1.01 -2.83
C ILE A 649 -24.53 0.44 -2.60
N LYS A 650 -25.83 0.76 -2.72
CA LYS A 650 -26.39 2.13 -2.63
C LYS A 650 -26.55 2.57 -1.16
N PRO A 651 -25.79 3.57 -0.66
CA PRO A 651 -25.98 4.09 0.70
C PRO A 651 -27.31 4.84 0.87
N PHE A 652 -27.77 4.97 2.11
CA PHE A 652 -28.86 5.87 2.49
C PHE A 652 -28.49 7.31 2.07
N LEU A 653 -29.37 8.03 1.36
CA LEU A 653 -29.13 9.37 0.79
C LEU A 653 -28.00 9.47 -0.27
N SER A 654 -27.77 8.40 -1.03
CA SER A 654 -26.83 8.37 -2.17
C SER A 654 -27.01 9.50 -3.18
N GLU A 655 -28.25 9.91 -3.47
CA GLU A 655 -28.51 11.02 -4.39
C GLU A 655 -27.87 12.32 -3.89
N LEU A 656 -28.05 12.66 -2.60
CA LEU A 656 -27.48 13.86 -1.97
C LEU A 656 -25.94 13.81 -1.89
N THR A 657 -25.38 12.62 -1.68
CA THR A 657 -23.96 12.42 -1.40
C THR A 657 -23.09 12.20 -2.63
N TYR A 658 -23.62 11.59 -3.69
CA TYR A 658 -22.87 11.23 -4.91
C TYR A 658 -23.38 11.97 -6.16
N ALA A 659 -24.68 11.87 -6.45
CA ALA A 659 -25.24 12.38 -7.72
C ALA A 659 -25.20 13.92 -7.83
N LEU A 660 -25.59 14.67 -6.79
CA LEU A 660 -25.63 16.15 -6.87
C LEU A 660 -24.23 16.78 -7.01
N PRO A 661 -23.20 16.38 -6.23
CA PRO A 661 -21.85 16.90 -6.43
C PRO A 661 -21.28 16.58 -7.81
N ALA A 662 -21.51 15.36 -8.32
CA ALA A 662 -21.06 14.92 -9.64
C ALA A 662 -21.66 15.78 -10.75
N LEU A 663 -22.99 15.98 -10.72
CA LEU A 663 -23.70 16.85 -11.63
C LEU A 663 -23.18 18.30 -11.59
N LYS A 664 -22.96 18.84 -10.38
CA LYS A 664 -22.43 20.20 -10.20
C LYS A 664 -21.03 20.33 -10.80
N LYS A 665 -20.18 19.31 -10.64
CA LYS A 665 -18.84 19.25 -11.24
C LYS A 665 -18.94 19.21 -12.77
N GLN A 666 -19.76 18.31 -13.32
CA GLN A 666 -19.95 18.17 -14.76
C GLN A 666 -20.45 19.48 -15.39
N LYS A 667 -21.45 20.14 -14.79
CA LYS A 667 -21.94 21.45 -15.27
C LYS A 667 -20.83 22.52 -15.31
N ARG A 668 -19.96 22.55 -14.29
CA ARG A 668 -18.83 23.50 -14.24
C ARG A 668 -17.82 23.21 -15.34
N GLU A 669 -17.47 21.95 -15.54
CA GLU A 669 -16.49 21.53 -16.54
C GLU A 669 -16.98 21.86 -17.95
N MET A 670 -18.20 21.44 -18.28
CA MET A 670 -18.83 21.72 -19.57
C MET A 670 -18.97 23.21 -19.85
N THR A 671 -19.26 24.01 -18.82
CA THR A 671 -19.31 25.48 -18.94
C THR A 671 -17.92 26.05 -19.23
N ARG A 672 -16.90 25.62 -18.48
CA ARG A 672 -15.50 26.06 -18.64
C ARG A 672 -15.00 25.79 -20.05
N GLU A 673 -15.13 24.56 -20.52
CA GLU A 673 -14.65 24.13 -21.84
C GLU A 673 -15.43 24.81 -22.98
N THR A 674 -16.75 24.94 -22.84
CA THR A 674 -17.57 25.68 -23.82
C THR A 674 -17.13 27.14 -23.93
N LEU A 675 -16.92 27.83 -22.80
CA LEU A 675 -16.45 29.22 -22.80
C LEU A 675 -15.04 29.35 -23.40
N GLU A 676 -14.17 28.39 -23.12
CA GLU A 676 -12.82 28.34 -23.66
C GLU A 676 -12.81 28.17 -25.20
N LEU A 677 -13.73 27.36 -25.74
CA LEU A 677 -13.90 27.22 -27.19
C LEU A 677 -14.53 28.46 -27.85
N LEU A 678 -15.41 29.16 -27.14
CA LEU A 678 -16.05 30.38 -27.63
C LEU A 678 -15.12 31.61 -27.65
N GLY A 679 -13.94 31.53 -27.02
CA GLY A 679 -12.96 32.62 -26.98
C GLY A 679 -13.52 33.84 -26.22
N ASP A 680 -13.58 35.01 -26.86
CA ASP A 680 -14.09 36.25 -26.26
C ASP A 680 -15.60 36.46 -26.47
N LYS A 681 -16.30 35.56 -27.19
CA LYS A 681 -17.75 35.69 -27.40
C LYS A 681 -18.48 35.50 -26.07
N ARG A 682 -19.10 36.57 -25.57
CA ARG A 682 -19.89 36.57 -24.31
C ARG A 682 -21.36 36.90 -24.49
N ILE A 683 -21.76 37.35 -25.68
CA ILE A 683 -23.14 37.67 -26.03
C ILE A 683 -23.56 36.74 -27.16
N ILE A 684 -24.71 36.10 -27.01
CA ILE A 684 -25.32 35.23 -28.03
C ILE A 684 -26.82 35.57 -28.15
N ASN A 685 -27.35 35.47 -29.35
CA ASN A 685 -28.78 35.63 -29.65
C ASN A 685 -29.35 34.32 -30.22
N GLY A 686 -30.19 33.63 -29.46
CA GLY A 686 -30.71 32.31 -29.82
C GLY A 686 -29.74 31.17 -29.47
N TYR A 687 -30.26 30.14 -28.80
CA TYR A 687 -29.48 29.00 -28.32
C TYR A 687 -30.25 27.68 -28.47
N VAL A 688 -29.56 26.61 -28.86
CA VAL A 688 -30.11 25.25 -28.90
C VAL A 688 -29.22 24.30 -28.10
N GLU A 689 -29.82 23.54 -27.18
CA GLU A 689 -29.16 22.43 -26.49
C GLU A 689 -29.77 21.10 -26.89
N ILE A 690 -28.93 20.16 -27.31
CA ILE A 690 -29.32 18.84 -27.79
C ILE A 690 -28.76 17.77 -26.85
N GLY A 691 -29.63 16.87 -26.38
CA GLY A 691 -29.27 15.71 -25.57
C GLY A 691 -29.31 15.94 -24.06
N SER A 692 -30.04 16.95 -23.59
CA SER A 692 -30.22 17.27 -22.18
C SER A 692 -31.49 18.12 -21.99
N THR A 693 -32.12 18.07 -20.82
CA THR A 693 -33.33 18.85 -20.50
C THR A 693 -33.04 20.29 -20.01
N GLY A 694 -32.01 20.92 -20.58
CA GLY A 694 -31.55 22.26 -20.19
C GLY A 694 -30.56 22.28 -19.03
N ARG A 695 -29.89 21.15 -18.78
CA ARG A 695 -28.92 20.96 -17.70
C ARG A 695 -27.76 21.96 -17.78
N TYR A 696 -27.24 22.22 -18.97
CA TYR A 696 -25.98 22.96 -19.14
C TYR A 696 -26.19 24.45 -19.36
N ILE A 697 -27.21 24.84 -20.14
CA ILE A 697 -27.58 26.25 -20.32
C ILE A 697 -27.90 26.97 -19.01
N SER A 698 -28.44 26.24 -18.02
CA SER A 698 -28.72 26.77 -16.67
C SER A 698 -27.49 27.40 -15.99
N ASN A 699 -26.29 26.87 -16.27
CA ASN A 699 -25.03 27.36 -15.73
C ASN A 699 -24.31 28.28 -16.72
N LEU A 700 -24.38 27.98 -18.03
CA LEU A 700 -23.75 28.78 -19.07
C LEU A 700 -24.29 30.22 -19.10
N ARG A 701 -25.60 30.42 -18.89
CA ARG A 701 -26.23 31.77 -18.82
C ARG A 701 -25.75 32.66 -17.66
N LYS A 702 -25.00 32.10 -16.71
CA LYS A 702 -24.35 32.89 -15.65
C LYS A 702 -23.09 33.60 -16.14
N HIS A 703 -22.56 33.17 -17.29
CA HIS A 703 -21.32 33.66 -17.88
C HIS A 703 -21.51 34.18 -19.31
N LEU A 704 -22.62 33.83 -19.97
CA LEU A 704 -23.03 34.36 -21.27
C LEU A 704 -24.32 35.16 -21.14
N GLN A 705 -24.39 36.31 -21.82
CA GLN A 705 -25.63 37.03 -22.04
C GLN A 705 -26.37 36.36 -23.21
N VAL A 706 -27.46 35.67 -22.90
CA VAL A 706 -28.28 34.93 -23.88
C VAL A 706 -29.54 35.73 -24.17
N GLY A 707 -29.58 36.39 -25.34
CA GLY A 707 -30.80 36.97 -25.91
C GLY A 707 -31.53 35.97 -26.82
N GLY A 708 -32.73 36.32 -27.28
CA GLY A 708 -33.51 35.48 -28.20
C GLY A 708 -34.11 34.22 -27.57
N GLU A 709 -34.60 33.31 -28.42
CA GLU A 709 -35.24 32.07 -27.97
C GLU A 709 -34.23 30.98 -27.59
N ILE A 710 -34.55 30.23 -26.53
CA ILE A 710 -33.80 29.05 -26.08
C ILE A 710 -34.60 27.82 -26.46
N PHE A 711 -34.00 26.88 -27.20
CA PHE A 711 -34.62 25.62 -27.56
C PHE A 711 -33.87 24.45 -26.91
N ILE A 712 -34.64 23.47 -26.43
CA ILE A 712 -34.12 22.25 -25.80
C ILE A 712 -34.63 21.05 -26.58
N ILE A 713 -33.72 20.29 -27.18
CA ILE A 713 -34.02 19.12 -28.00
C ILE A 713 -33.58 17.85 -27.28
N ASN A 714 -34.51 16.96 -26.97
CA ASN A 714 -34.22 15.69 -26.27
C ASN A 714 -35.34 14.66 -26.50
N ASP A 715 -35.03 13.37 -26.35
CA ASP A 715 -36.04 12.28 -26.48
C ASP A 715 -37.03 12.24 -25.29
N VAL A 716 -36.66 12.88 -24.18
CA VAL A 716 -37.49 12.93 -22.97
C VAL A 716 -37.88 14.37 -22.69
N ALA A 717 -39.18 14.63 -22.66
CA ALA A 717 -39.74 15.93 -22.33
C ALA A 717 -39.47 16.29 -20.87
N PRO A 718 -39.16 17.57 -20.58
CA PRO A 718 -38.87 17.97 -19.23
C PRO A 718 -40.08 17.84 -18.32
N ASN A 719 -39.92 17.15 -17.20
CA ASN A 719 -40.91 16.96 -16.16
C ASN A 719 -40.53 17.72 -14.87
N ASN A 720 -41.49 17.79 -13.94
CA ASN A 720 -41.31 18.45 -12.64
C ASN A 720 -40.92 17.46 -11.53
N SER A 721 -40.27 16.34 -11.87
CA SER A 721 -39.68 15.48 -10.85
C SER A 721 -38.57 16.23 -10.12
N VAL A 722 -38.39 15.89 -8.84
CA VAL A 722 -37.37 16.53 -7.99
C VAL A 722 -35.97 16.39 -8.59
N GLY A 723 -35.67 15.22 -9.18
CA GLY A 723 -34.40 14.97 -9.88
C GLY A 723 -34.19 15.92 -11.06
N GLU A 724 -35.23 16.14 -11.87
CA GLU A 724 -35.10 16.98 -13.05
C GLU A 724 -35.13 18.50 -12.74
N ILE A 725 -35.90 18.92 -11.73
CA ILE A 725 -35.84 20.28 -11.17
C ILE A 725 -34.43 20.57 -10.66
N PHE A 726 -33.81 19.60 -10.00
CA PHE A 726 -32.44 19.72 -9.54
C PHE A 726 -31.44 19.75 -10.71
N GLU A 727 -31.65 18.91 -11.74
CA GLU A 727 -30.84 18.90 -12.95
C GLU A 727 -30.94 20.19 -13.77
N ARG A 728 -32.08 20.86 -13.82
CA ARG A 728 -32.20 22.17 -14.48
C ARG A 728 -31.79 23.34 -13.58
N GLY A 729 -31.76 23.14 -12.26
CA GLY A 729 -31.35 24.14 -11.26
C GLY A 729 -32.39 25.25 -11.00
N GLN A 730 -33.63 25.07 -11.43
CA GLN A 730 -34.77 25.97 -11.19
C GLN A 730 -36.10 25.19 -11.30
N LEU A 731 -37.20 25.75 -10.80
CA LEU A 731 -38.51 25.09 -10.86
C LEU A 731 -39.12 25.09 -12.27
N ALA A 732 -39.02 26.21 -12.99
CA ALA A 732 -39.56 26.33 -14.34
C ALA A 732 -38.66 25.66 -15.38
N ALA A 733 -39.25 25.03 -16.41
CA ALA A 733 -38.51 24.55 -17.57
C ALA A 733 -37.76 25.71 -18.26
N LEU A 734 -36.58 25.43 -18.81
CA LEU A 734 -35.76 26.40 -19.54
C LEU A 734 -36.04 26.28 -21.04
N GLY A 735 -36.51 27.35 -21.66
CA GLY A 735 -36.72 27.40 -23.11
C GLY A 735 -37.89 26.55 -23.61
N ARG A 736 -38.02 26.47 -24.93
CA ARG A 736 -39.03 25.70 -25.65
C ARG A 736 -38.52 24.29 -25.91
N PHE A 737 -39.25 23.30 -25.40
CA PHE A 737 -38.94 21.88 -25.65
C PHE A 737 -39.32 21.46 -27.07
N ILE A 738 -38.46 20.64 -27.67
CA ILE A 738 -38.65 19.99 -28.97
C ILE A 738 -38.27 18.52 -28.80
N ASP A 739 -39.12 17.63 -29.30
CA ASP A 739 -38.79 16.20 -29.39
C ASP A 739 -37.65 16.00 -30.40
N LEU A 740 -36.60 15.27 -30.01
CA LEU A 740 -35.49 14.93 -30.90
C LEU A 740 -35.96 14.10 -32.11
N ALA A 741 -37.11 13.44 -31.99
CA ALA A 741 -37.80 12.75 -33.07
C ALA A 741 -36.87 11.80 -33.84
N ASP A 742 -36.03 11.05 -33.12
CA ASP A 742 -35.09 10.08 -33.68
C ASP A 742 -34.20 10.71 -34.78
N TYR A 743 -33.61 11.86 -34.44
CA TYR A 743 -32.68 12.65 -35.26
C TYR A 743 -33.22 13.10 -36.62
N GLN A 744 -34.53 13.25 -36.77
CA GLN A 744 -35.10 13.82 -37.99
C GLN A 744 -34.67 15.29 -38.16
N PRO A 745 -34.49 15.79 -39.41
CA PRO A 745 -34.12 17.18 -39.66
C PRO A 745 -35.10 18.16 -38.99
N ILE A 746 -34.56 19.17 -38.29
CA ILE A 746 -35.38 20.18 -37.62
C ILE A 746 -36.13 20.99 -38.68
N ALA A 747 -37.46 21.01 -38.61
CA ALA A 747 -38.31 21.71 -39.56
C ALA A 747 -38.22 23.25 -39.40
N PRO A 748 -38.28 24.05 -40.50
CA PRO A 748 -38.26 25.52 -40.43
C PRO A 748 -39.39 26.14 -39.60
N ALA A 749 -40.55 25.48 -39.53
CA ALA A 749 -41.68 25.90 -38.71
C ALA A 749 -41.41 25.77 -37.19
N ILE A 750 -40.42 24.97 -36.79
CA ILE A 750 -40.06 24.76 -35.37
C ILE A 750 -38.96 25.74 -34.97
N ILE A 751 -37.85 25.77 -35.71
CA ILE A 751 -36.73 26.71 -35.52
C ILE A 751 -36.45 27.42 -36.85
N PRO A 752 -36.61 28.76 -36.92
CA PRO A 752 -36.38 29.52 -38.14
C PRO A 752 -34.90 29.49 -38.60
N ASP A 753 -34.68 29.65 -39.91
CA ASP A 753 -33.36 29.76 -40.52
C ASP A 753 -32.58 30.94 -39.94
N GLY A 754 -31.27 30.76 -39.68
CA GLY A 754 -30.41 31.85 -39.20
C GLY A 754 -30.90 32.53 -37.90
N SER A 755 -31.58 31.80 -37.03
CA SER A 755 -32.13 32.33 -35.78
C SER A 755 -31.23 32.08 -34.56
N ILE A 756 -30.22 31.22 -34.68
CA ILE A 756 -29.40 30.71 -33.57
C ILE A 756 -27.93 31.12 -33.71
N ASP A 757 -27.32 31.53 -32.60
CA ASP A 757 -25.88 31.85 -32.53
C ASP A 757 -25.02 30.71 -31.98
N LEU A 758 -25.62 29.84 -31.16
CA LEU A 758 -24.93 28.74 -30.48
C LEU A 758 -25.81 27.49 -30.41
N VAL A 759 -25.30 26.38 -30.95
CA VAL A 759 -25.85 25.03 -30.77
C VAL A 759 -24.85 24.22 -29.94
N THR A 760 -25.32 23.50 -28.92
CA THR A 760 -24.50 22.56 -28.15
C THR A 760 -25.07 21.15 -28.23
N ILE A 761 -24.24 20.16 -28.58
CA ILE A 761 -24.60 18.74 -28.61
C ILE A 761 -23.74 18.03 -27.57
N PHE A 762 -24.35 17.61 -26.46
CA PHE A 762 -23.63 16.98 -25.35
C PHE A 762 -23.83 15.48 -25.23
N ILE A 763 -24.81 14.93 -25.95
CA ILE A 763 -25.02 13.49 -26.11
C ILE A 763 -24.10 12.88 -27.17
N GLY A 764 -23.60 13.67 -28.12
CA GLY A 764 -22.71 13.23 -29.20
C GLY A 764 -23.44 12.70 -30.43
N PHE A 765 -22.74 12.66 -31.57
CA PHE A 765 -23.28 12.12 -32.82
C PHE A 765 -23.21 10.61 -32.91
N HIS A 766 -22.44 9.94 -32.05
CA HIS A 766 -22.40 8.48 -32.01
C HIS A 766 -23.76 7.82 -31.71
N HIS A 767 -24.74 8.55 -31.17
CA HIS A 767 -26.12 8.06 -31.00
C HIS A 767 -27.03 8.31 -32.22
N CYS A 768 -26.58 9.08 -33.23
CA CYS A 768 -27.38 9.39 -34.41
C CYS A 768 -27.23 8.28 -35.47
N PRO A 769 -28.33 7.68 -35.96
CA PRO A 769 -28.29 6.75 -37.08
C PRO A 769 -27.58 7.33 -38.30
N VAL A 770 -26.72 6.53 -38.93
CA VAL A 770 -25.83 6.97 -40.02
C VAL A 770 -26.60 7.52 -41.23
N ASP A 771 -27.76 6.94 -41.53
CA ASP A 771 -28.64 7.35 -42.63
C ASP A 771 -29.30 8.72 -42.38
N LYS A 772 -29.50 9.11 -41.12
CA LYS A 772 -30.16 10.37 -40.73
C LYS A 772 -29.19 11.51 -40.49
N LEU A 773 -27.95 11.19 -40.13
CA LEU A 773 -26.93 12.14 -39.73
C LEU A 773 -26.74 13.32 -40.72
N PRO A 774 -26.63 13.11 -42.05
CA PRO A 774 -26.45 14.23 -42.98
C PRO A 774 -27.63 15.21 -43.00
N GLY A 775 -28.86 14.68 -42.94
CA GLY A 775 -30.07 15.51 -42.90
C GLY A 775 -30.16 16.32 -41.60
N PHE A 776 -29.83 15.69 -40.48
CA PHE A 776 -29.81 16.34 -39.18
C PHE A 776 -28.78 17.47 -39.12
N ILE A 777 -27.52 17.21 -39.51
CA ILE A 777 -26.46 18.24 -39.53
C ILE A 777 -26.81 19.38 -40.48
N LYS A 778 -27.40 19.11 -41.65
CA LYS A 778 -27.89 20.15 -42.56
C LYS A 778 -28.93 21.07 -41.89
N SER A 779 -29.81 20.50 -41.06
CA SER A 779 -30.77 21.31 -40.31
C SER A 779 -30.10 22.17 -39.22
N LEU A 780 -29.02 21.68 -38.58
CA LEU A 780 -28.22 22.47 -37.64
C LEU A 780 -27.48 23.62 -38.33
N HIS A 781 -26.91 23.35 -39.51
CA HIS A 781 -26.31 24.38 -40.35
C HIS A 781 -27.33 25.45 -40.77
N ARG A 782 -28.55 25.04 -41.14
CA ARG A 782 -29.65 25.96 -41.53
C ARG A 782 -30.00 26.95 -40.42
N ILE A 783 -30.22 26.46 -39.19
CA ILE A 783 -30.69 27.30 -38.07
C ILE A 783 -29.61 28.26 -37.55
N LEU A 784 -28.33 27.94 -37.73
CA LEU A 784 -27.22 28.80 -37.30
C LEU A 784 -27.09 30.04 -38.19
N ARG A 785 -26.72 31.19 -37.61
CA ARG A 785 -26.26 32.36 -38.36
C ARG A 785 -24.85 32.14 -38.94
N PRO A 786 -24.45 32.84 -40.01
CA PRO A 786 -23.04 32.94 -40.40
C PRO A 786 -22.18 33.37 -39.20
N GLY A 787 -21.08 32.66 -38.93
CA GLY A 787 -20.26 32.84 -37.72
C GLY A 787 -20.86 32.25 -36.43
N GLY A 788 -22.05 31.65 -36.51
CA GLY A 788 -22.66 30.85 -35.45
C GLY A 788 -21.85 29.60 -35.14
N SER A 789 -21.85 29.16 -33.87
CA SER A 789 -21.01 28.05 -33.41
C SER A 789 -21.82 26.81 -33.05
N LEU A 790 -21.35 25.65 -33.48
CA LEU A 790 -21.73 24.33 -33.00
C LEU A 790 -20.63 23.82 -32.07
N ILE A 791 -21.00 23.56 -30.81
CA ILE A 791 -20.14 22.86 -29.85
C ILE A 791 -20.58 21.41 -29.81
N LEU A 792 -19.68 20.51 -30.23
CA LEU A 792 -19.92 19.08 -30.26
C LEU A 792 -19.05 18.41 -29.19
N ARG A 793 -19.69 17.59 -28.35
CA ARG A 793 -19.00 16.66 -27.44
C ARG A 793 -19.15 15.25 -27.97
N ASP A 794 -18.05 14.54 -28.15
CA ASP A 794 -18.06 13.13 -28.54
C ASP A 794 -16.81 12.39 -28.00
N HIS A 795 -16.79 11.06 -28.10
CA HIS A 795 -15.63 10.24 -27.76
C HIS A 795 -14.61 10.24 -28.91
N ASN A 796 -13.33 10.40 -28.61
CA ASN A 796 -12.27 10.32 -29.62
C ASN A 796 -11.80 8.87 -29.83
N VAL A 797 -12.62 8.08 -30.53
CA VAL A 797 -12.35 6.65 -30.71
C VAL A 797 -11.40 6.40 -31.89
N ARG A 798 -10.18 5.92 -31.58
CA ARG A 798 -9.11 5.65 -32.56
C ARG A 798 -8.73 4.17 -32.69
N SER A 799 -9.30 3.29 -31.87
CA SER A 799 -9.03 1.85 -31.91
C SER A 799 -10.30 1.04 -31.58
N ALA A 800 -10.28 -0.25 -31.92
CA ALA A 800 -11.37 -1.17 -31.61
C ALA A 800 -11.54 -1.35 -30.09
N GLU A 801 -10.44 -1.40 -29.35
CA GLU A 801 -10.45 -1.53 -27.89
C GLU A 801 -11.09 -0.32 -27.22
N MET A 802 -10.77 0.89 -27.70
CA MET A 802 -11.44 2.10 -27.23
C MET A 802 -12.93 2.08 -27.58
N ALA A 803 -13.31 1.61 -28.77
CA ALA A 803 -14.72 1.46 -29.14
C ALA A 803 -15.46 0.52 -28.17
N THR A 804 -14.88 -0.63 -27.84
CA THR A 804 -15.41 -1.56 -26.83
C THR A 804 -15.50 -0.91 -25.45
N PHE A 805 -14.47 -0.17 -25.04
CA PHE A 805 -14.45 0.52 -23.75
C PHE A 805 -15.57 1.56 -23.63
N VAL A 806 -15.71 2.44 -24.63
CA VAL A 806 -16.76 3.46 -24.60
C VAL A 806 -18.16 2.85 -24.77
N SER A 807 -18.31 1.77 -25.55
CA SER A 807 -19.57 1.03 -25.61
C SER A 807 -19.97 0.48 -24.25
N LEU A 808 -19.03 -0.11 -23.50
CA LEU A 808 -19.28 -0.58 -22.14
C LEU A 808 -19.63 0.58 -21.20
N VAL A 809 -18.98 1.73 -21.33
CA VAL A 809 -19.30 2.95 -20.57
C VAL A 809 -20.78 3.32 -20.73
N HIS A 810 -21.30 3.33 -21.96
CA HIS A 810 -22.72 3.57 -22.24
C HIS A 810 -23.62 2.48 -21.67
N THR A 811 -23.24 1.21 -21.85
CA THR A 811 -23.95 0.06 -21.27
C THR A 811 -24.08 0.19 -19.75
N VAL A 812 -23.00 0.54 -19.05
CA VAL A 812 -23.02 0.70 -17.59
C VAL A 812 -23.74 1.98 -17.15
N PHE A 813 -23.73 3.02 -17.97
CA PHE A 813 -24.52 4.23 -17.72
C PHE A 813 -26.01 3.89 -17.66
N ASN A 814 -26.52 3.19 -18.68
CA ASN A 814 -27.90 2.70 -18.73
C ASN A 814 -28.20 1.73 -17.58
N LEU A 815 -27.25 0.84 -17.27
CA LEU A 815 -27.36 -0.10 -16.16
C LEU A 815 -27.63 0.61 -14.83
N GLY A 816 -26.79 1.60 -14.51
CA GLY A 816 -26.89 2.34 -13.25
C GLY A 816 -28.10 3.28 -13.17
N LEU A 817 -28.68 3.65 -14.31
CA LEU A 817 -29.98 4.35 -14.40
C LEU A 817 -31.19 3.41 -14.37
N ASN A 818 -30.96 2.11 -14.19
CA ASN A 818 -32.00 1.09 -14.12
C ASN A 818 -32.83 0.97 -15.42
N VAL A 819 -32.18 1.19 -16.57
CA VAL A 819 -32.78 1.00 -17.90
C VAL A 819 -32.88 -0.51 -18.21
N PRO A 820 -33.99 -1.01 -18.79
CA PRO A 820 -34.09 -2.41 -19.22
C PRO A 820 -33.04 -2.79 -20.27
N TRP A 821 -32.56 -4.04 -20.23
CA TRP A 821 -31.55 -4.53 -21.17
C TRP A 821 -31.97 -4.36 -22.63
N GLU A 822 -33.23 -4.63 -22.96
CA GLU A 822 -33.77 -4.58 -24.32
C GLU A 822 -33.64 -3.16 -24.92
N LYS A 823 -33.84 -2.13 -24.08
CA LYS A 823 -33.69 -0.73 -24.48
C LYS A 823 -32.22 -0.33 -24.63
N ASN A 824 -31.34 -0.86 -23.78
CA ASN A 824 -29.89 -0.66 -23.95
C ASN A 824 -29.38 -1.31 -25.23
N GLN A 825 -29.84 -2.53 -25.54
CA GLN A 825 -29.40 -3.30 -26.70
C GLN A 825 -29.89 -2.70 -28.03
N SER A 826 -31.06 -2.04 -28.03
CA SER A 826 -31.59 -1.38 -29.23
C SER A 826 -31.01 0.03 -29.46
N GLU A 827 -30.20 0.54 -28.54
CA GLU A 827 -29.58 1.86 -28.67
C GLU A 827 -28.53 1.86 -29.80
N PHE A 828 -28.70 2.77 -30.76
CA PHE A 828 -27.72 2.94 -31.82
C PHE A 828 -26.42 3.55 -31.29
N ARG A 829 -25.27 2.95 -31.61
CA ARG A 829 -23.94 3.44 -31.24
C ARG A 829 -22.99 3.29 -32.42
N SER A 830 -22.46 4.41 -32.91
CA SER A 830 -21.43 4.44 -33.96
C SER A 830 -20.30 5.36 -33.56
N PHE A 831 -19.21 4.78 -33.05
CA PHE A 831 -18.07 5.54 -32.58
C PHE A 831 -17.09 5.87 -33.71
N LYS A 832 -16.52 7.08 -33.69
CA LYS A 832 -15.51 7.56 -34.64
C LYS A 832 -14.47 8.42 -33.92
N SER A 833 -13.37 8.72 -34.61
CA SER A 833 -12.45 9.74 -34.11
C SER A 833 -13.09 11.12 -34.22
N ILE A 834 -12.65 12.07 -33.38
CA ILE A 834 -13.16 13.44 -33.45
C ILE A 834 -12.83 14.10 -34.80
N ASP A 835 -11.71 13.72 -35.42
CA ASP A 835 -11.32 14.27 -36.71
C ASP A 835 -12.21 13.73 -37.84
N ASP A 836 -12.71 12.49 -37.72
CA ASP A 836 -13.71 11.96 -38.66
C ASP A 836 -15.07 12.64 -38.48
N TRP A 837 -15.49 12.89 -37.23
CA TRP A 837 -16.71 13.68 -36.96
C TRP A 837 -16.60 15.08 -37.53
N SER A 838 -15.46 15.74 -37.32
CA SER A 838 -15.20 17.07 -37.87
C SER A 838 -15.28 17.08 -39.39
N ARG A 839 -14.65 16.10 -40.07
CA ARG A 839 -14.70 15.98 -41.53
C ARG A 839 -16.14 15.88 -42.05
N LEU A 840 -16.95 15.00 -41.47
CA LEU A 840 -18.36 14.82 -41.86
C LEU A 840 -19.19 16.10 -41.69
N VAL A 841 -18.94 16.87 -40.63
CA VAL A 841 -19.66 18.13 -40.40
C VAL A 841 -19.15 19.24 -41.34
N CYS A 842 -17.85 19.28 -41.63
CA CYS A 842 -17.27 20.25 -42.55
C CYS A 842 -17.76 20.08 -44.00
N GLU A 843 -17.99 18.84 -44.45
CA GLU A 843 -18.60 18.53 -45.75
C GLU A 843 -19.98 19.20 -45.96
N ILE A 844 -20.66 19.58 -44.88
CA ILE A 844 -22.00 20.19 -44.89
C ILE A 844 -21.95 21.74 -44.82
N GLY A 845 -20.75 22.35 -44.76
CA GLY A 845 -20.57 23.80 -44.80
C GLY A 845 -20.08 24.43 -43.49
N PHE A 846 -19.66 23.61 -42.52
CA PHE A 846 -18.97 24.10 -41.33
C PHE A 846 -17.46 24.22 -41.56
N SER A 847 -16.81 25.03 -40.74
CA SER A 847 -15.36 25.10 -40.58
C SER A 847 -14.96 24.66 -39.18
N ASP A 848 -13.87 23.91 -39.07
CA ASP A 848 -13.35 23.45 -37.79
C ASP A 848 -12.36 24.45 -37.21
N SER A 849 -12.54 24.80 -35.93
CA SER A 849 -11.59 25.64 -35.19
C SER A 849 -10.22 24.96 -34.94
N GLY A 850 -10.13 23.64 -35.12
CA GLY A 850 -8.92 22.83 -34.89
C GLY A 850 -8.62 22.55 -33.42
N LYS A 851 -9.32 23.20 -32.47
CA LYS A 851 -9.12 23.02 -31.03
C LYS A 851 -9.92 21.82 -30.51
N ARG A 852 -9.26 20.96 -29.73
CA ARG A 852 -9.85 19.79 -29.04
C ARG A 852 -9.64 19.95 -27.55
N LEU A 853 -10.71 20.05 -26.78
CA LEU A 853 -10.63 20.09 -25.32
C LEU A 853 -11.04 18.74 -24.76
N PHE A 854 -10.06 18.01 -24.22
CA PHE A 854 -10.32 16.74 -23.54
C PHE A 854 -10.63 16.98 -22.08
N GLN A 855 -11.63 16.26 -21.57
CA GLN A 855 -11.97 16.32 -20.16
C GLN A 855 -10.83 15.74 -19.31
N ASP A 856 -10.35 16.50 -18.32
CA ASP A 856 -9.18 16.11 -17.52
C ASP A 856 -9.36 14.74 -16.84
N LYS A 857 -8.41 13.84 -17.12
CA LYS A 857 -8.33 12.46 -16.58
C LYS A 857 -9.59 11.61 -16.84
N ASP A 858 -10.34 11.88 -17.91
CA ASP A 858 -11.41 11.02 -18.43
C ASP A 858 -10.82 9.94 -19.36
N PRO A 859 -10.91 8.65 -18.99
CA PRO A 859 -10.35 7.55 -19.77
C PRO A 859 -11.19 7.16 -20.99
N SER A 860 -12.37 7.76 -21.16
CA SER A 860 -13.23 7.56 -22.34
C SER A 860 -12.94 8.55 -23.48
N ASP A 861 -11.88 9.36 -23.34
CA ASP A 861 -11.43 10.37 -24.32
C ASP A 861 -12.56 11.27 -24.84
N ASN A 862 -13.47 11.71 -23.94
CA ASN A 862 -14.46 12.72 -24.29
C ASN A 862 -13.76 14.03 -24.66
N ALA A 863 -14.09 14.55 -25.84
CA ALA A 863 -13.58 15.81 -26.33
C ALA A 863 -14.71 16.76 -26.71
N LEU A 864 -14.52 18.05 -26.42
CA LEU A 864 -15.32 19.13 -26.97
C LEU A 864 -14.59 19.78 -28.14
N VAL A 865 -15.33 20.04 -29.20
CA VAL A 865 -14.87 20.76 -30.39
C VAL A 865 -15.83 21.88 -30.78
N ARG A 866 -15.28 22.90 -31.44
CA ARG A 866 -16.06 24.00 -32.00
C ARG A 866 -15.98 23.97 -33.52
N LEU A 867 -17.16 23.92 -34.13
CA LEU A 867 -17.41 24.00 -35.56
C LEU A 867 -18.18 25.30 -35.82
N VAL A 868 -17.81 26.06 -36.85
CA VAL A 868 -18.37 27.38 -37.14
C VAL A 868 -19.00 27.37 -38.52
N LYS A 869 -20.24 27.85 -38.61
CA LYS A 869 -20.91 28.04 -39.90
C LYS A 869 -20.21 29.16 -40.67
N GLN A 870 -19.82 28.86 -41.91
CA GLN A 870 -19.23 29.85 -42.82
C GLN A 870 -20.25 30.91 -43.25
#